data_AF-A0A317E9C2-F1
#
_entry.id   AF-A0A317E9C2-F1
#
_cell.length_a   1.000
_cell.length_b   1.000
_cell.length_c   1.000
_cell.angle_alpha   90.00
_cell.angle_beta   90.00
_cell.angle_gamma   90.00
#
_symmetry.space_group_name_H-M   'P 1'
#
loop_
_entity.id
_entity.type
_entity.pdbx_description
1 polymer ?
#
loop_
_entity_poly.entity_id
_entity_poly.type
_entity_poly.pdbx_seq_one_letter_code
_entity_poly.pdbx_strand_id
1 'polypeptide(L)'
;MARRWRSMAVSPSRGVKPWRAPPATLRQDSHFALAKCSRLDAGQSRLPCSKQSAGSRRCLSAPHSILVPHIMKPRGRRGRFVATGAIAALGSMIVLASGLPALAQSYQQGFSAYERGDYGQAYKIWLPLAQSGDSDAQFGVGVILDNGQGVPENDAEAAKWYRLAAERGNPDAQFNLALLYDSGKGVETDKTEAAFWYKKSALSGHVGAQYNLALMYESGDGIDRDPATAAFWYRKAAEQGHAKAQNNLGVLYDKGIGVPENKGEAARWYAASAEQGFARAQFNLGVMYDFGTGVPLDDAKAAAWYRKAAEQGDAEAQFNLALMLDTGEGVPADKAGAATWYRKAALQGNAAAQNNLGVLLESGDGVPRAASEAGYWYERAAEQGNTSAMRNLAALFRDGQGVPQDLVEAYKWLSIAIDSMGSGPEREAALEDRTELGERMERAETKEARRRADDWLRNAGPGSSMPRTASTPPPERSRTELDSTGSGFFISMSGLVLTNHHVVGTCADLKLRLGREAIGSATIVATDPAHDLALLKASSAPPSRAIFRMGKDVRPGDDVVAVGYPLRGLLSSEANVTTGTISANAGLRDDPNYFQISAPVQPGNSGGPLLDRGGHVVGVVSAKLDALEVVDTYGDIPQNVNFAIKGGVAAAFLNRLQIVPAAADSTAILSAADVGEAARRYTVLVECWK
;
A
#
# COMPACT_ATOMS: atom_id res chain seq x y z
N MET A 1 -61.50 -7.21 59.05
CA MET A 1 -61.84 -6.36 57.89
C MET A 1 -61.15 -7.00 56.68
N ALA A 2 -61.88 -7.59 55.71
CA ALA A 2 -62.43 -6.97 54.49
C ALA A 2 -61.34 -6.70 53.41
N ARG A 3 -61.44 -7.12 52.13
CA ARG A 3 -62.51 -7.83 51.37
C ARG A 3 -61.97 -8.52 50.07
N ARG A 4 -62.51 -9.72 49.72
CA ARG A 4 -62.97 -10.27 48.39
C ARG A 4 -62.09 -10.14 47.11
N TRP A 5 -61.78 -11.23 46.36
CA TRP A 5 -62.56 -11.92 45.25
C TRP A 5 -62.82 -11.03 44.00
N ARG A 6 -62.72 -11.45 42.72
CA ARG A 6 -62.68 -12.76 41.96
C ARG A 6 -61.54 -12.77 40.90
N SER A 7 -61.10 -13.82 40.17
CA SER A 7 -61.41 -15.27 40.00
C SER A 7 -62.30 -15.78 38.80
N MET A 8 -61.74 -15.89 37.57
CA MET A 8 -62.11 -16.80 36.42
C MET A 8 -61.01 -16.67 35.31
N ALA A 9 -60.38 -17.71 34.72
CA ALA A 9 -60.86 -18.87 33.92
C ALA A 9 -61.43 -18.43 32.55
N VAL A 10 -61.05 -19.00 31.39
CA VAL A 10 -61.01 -20.44 31.01
C VAL A 10 -59.83 -20.79 30.06
N SER A 11 -59.48 -22.08 29.95
CA SER A 11 -58.48 -22.72 29.06
C SER A 11 -59.20 -23.82 28.21
N PRO A 12 -58.62 -24.59 27.24
CA PRO A 12 -57.21 -24.84 26.89
C PRO A 12 -56.97 -24.69 25.34
N SER A 13 -55.99 -25.28 24.61
CA SER A 13 -55.16 -26.48 24.86
C SER A 13 -53.98 -26.68 23.88
N ARG A 14 -52.95 -27.41 24.36
CA ARG A 14 -52.01 -28.32 23.63
C ARG A 14 -51.11 -27.72 22.51
N GLY A 15 -49.80 -28.01 22.46
CA GLY A 15 -48.99 -28.77 23.43
C GLY A 15 -47.48 -28.87 23.12
N VAL A 16 -46.71 -29.08 24.19
CA VAL A 16 -45.49 -29.92 24.36
C VAL A 16 -44.55 -30.09 23.14
N LYS A 17 -43.30 -29.59 23.10
CA LYS A 17 -42.08 -29.67 23.96
C LYS A 17 -41.10 -30.85 23.67
N PRO A 18 -39.76 -30.67 23.88
CA PRO A 18 -38.71 -31.24 23.00
C PRO A 18 -37.50 -31.88 23.75
N TRP A 19 -36.28 -31.83 23.17
CA TRP A 19 -34.94 -32.26 23.67
C TRP A 19 -34.64 -33.78 23.59
N ARG A 20 -33.41 -34.23 23.24
CA ARG A 20 -32.16 -34.15 24.03
C ARG A 20 -30.89 -34.53 23.23
N ALA A 21 -29.71 -34.11 23.72
CA ALA A 21 -28.41 -34.77 23.50
C ALA A 21 -28.08 -35.73 24.66
N PRO A 22 -27.15 -36.70 24.51
CA PRO A 22 -25.94 -36.73 25.36
C PRO A 22 -24.66 -37.29 24.63
N PRO A 23 -23.68 -38.04 25.23
CA PRO A 23 -22.36 -37.47 25.54
C PRO A 23 -21.14 -38.33 25.09
N ALA A 24 -19.93 -38.04 25.61
CA ALA A 24 -18.65 -38.69 25.28
C ALA A 24 -18.15 -39.76 26.30
N THR A 25 -17.13 -40.55 25.92
CA THR A 25 -16.41 -41.56 26.76
C THR A 25 -14.91 -41.69 26.40
N LEU A 26 -14.11 -42.37 27.24
CA LEU A 26 -12.64 -42.51 27.15
C LEU A 26 -12.14 -43.95 26.92
N ARG A 27 -10.89 -44.10 26.41
CA ARG A 27 -9.81 -45.08 26.73
C ARG A 27 -8.63 -44.88 25.75
N GLN A 28 -7.35 -44.73 26.15
CA GLN A 28 -6.35 -45.58 26.85
C GLN A 28 -5.45 -46.42 25.91
N ASP A 29 -4.13 -46.19 26.07
CA ASP A 29 -2.95 -47.11 26.02
C ASP A 29 -2.79 -48.10 24.83
N SER A 30 -1.63 -48.28 24.17
CA SER A 30 -0.32 -48.54 24.78
C SER A 30 0.88 -48.66 23.76
N HIS A 31 2.07 -48.23 24.20
CA HIS A 31 3.45 -48.75 24.01
C HIS A 31 3.97 -49.54 22.77
N PHE A 32 5.21 -49.15 22.35
CA PHE A 32 6.36 -49.97 21.85
C PHE A 32 6.18 -50.85 20.57
N ALA A 33 7.18 -51.08 19.67
CA ALA A 33 8.63 -50.80 19.68
C ALA A 33 9.27 -50.67 18.27
N LEU A 34 10.47 -50.05 18.28
CA LEU A 34 11.64 -50.19 17.39
C LEU A 34 11.64 -51.21 16.23
N ALA A 35 12.05 -50.73 15.04
CA ALA A 35 12.85 -51.50 14.08
C ALA A 35 13.88 -50.59 13.37
N LYS A 36 15.09 -51.10 13.08
CA LYS A 36 16.16 -50.37 12.39
C LYS A 36 16.12 -50.63 10.88
N CYS A 37 16.62 -49.71 10.07
CA CYS A 37 17.17 -50.01 8.74
C CYS A 37 18.55 -49.36 8.58
N SER A 38 19.43 -50.06 7.87
CA SER A 38 20.86 -49.76 7.74
C SER A 38 21.22 -49.23 6.35
N ARG A 39 22.43 -48.67 6.22
CA ARG A 39 23.03 -48.19 4.96
C ARG A 39 23.11 -49.30 3.89
N LEU A 40 23.12 -48.90 2.62
CA LEU A 40 24.11 -49.36 1.64
C LEU A 40 24.20 -48.39 0.45
N ASP A 41 25.18 -48.59 -0.44
CA ASP A 41 25.83 -47.54 -1.24
C ASP A 41 25.56 -47.58 -2.76
N ALA A 42 25.80 -46.41 -3.40
CA ALA A 42 26.24 -46.20 -4.79
C ALA A 42 25.35 -46.69 -5.96
N GLY A 43 25.72 -46.33 -7.21
CA GLY A 43 25.10 -46.93 -8.42
C GLY A 43 24.86 -46.01 -9.64
N GLN A 44 25.88 -45.33 -10.14
CA GLN A 44 25.92 -44.50 -11.37
C GLN A 44 24.94 -44.83 -12.55
N SER A 45 24.24 -43.77 -13.00
CA SER A 45 24.19 -43.28 -14.41
C SER A 45 23.19 -43.82 -15.47
N ARG A 46 22.97 -42.92 -16.46
CA ARG A 46 22.41 -43.04 -17.82
C ARG A 46 20.90 -42.75 -18.05
N LEU A 47 20.71 -41.87 -19.04
CA LEU A 47 19.49 -41.42 -19.74
C LEU A 47 19.13 -42.45 -20.86
N PRO A 48 18.04 -42.34 -21.67
CA PRO A 48 17.15 -41.17 -21.90
C PRO A 48 15.62 -41.47 -22.04
N CYS A 49 14.84 -40.40 -22.33
CA CYS A 49 13.56 -40.31 -23.09
C CYS A 49 12.48 -41.44 -23.02
N SER A 50 11.17 -41.19 -22.91
CA SER A 50 10.38 -40.14 -23.59
C SER A 50 8.91 -39.99 -23.10
N LYS A 51 8.30 -38.84 -23.42
CA LYS A 51 6.86 -38.57 -23.74
C LYS A 51 5.67 -39.08 -22.86
N GLN A 52 4.84 -38.08 -22.51
CA GLN A 52 3.36 -38.02 -22.60
C GLN A 52 2.43 -38.37 -21.40
N SER A 53 1.23 -37.78 -21.51
CA SER A 53 0.00 -37.87 -20.70
C SER A 53 0.01 -37.32 -19.26
N ALA A 54 -0.90 -36.37 -19.04
CA ALA A 54 -1.27 -35.79 -17.76
C ALA A 54 -1.94 -36.81 -16.80
N GLY A 55 -1.90 -36.52 -15.49
CA GLY A 55 -2.55 -37.32 -14.46
C GLY A 55 -2.60 -36.60 -13.11
N SER A 56 -3.59 -35.72 -12.93
CA SER A 56 -3.73 -34.91 -11.72
C SER A 56 -4.13 -35.72 -10.48
N ARG A 57 -3.46 -35.51 -9.35
CA ARG A 57 -4.03 -35.71 -8.01
C ARG A 57 -3.65 -34.53 -7.11
N ARG A 58 -4.66 -33.81 -6.60
CA ARG A 58 -4.48 -32.87 -5.48
C ARG A 58 -4.38 -33.67 -4.19
N CYS A 59 -3.46 -33.29 -3.30
CA CYS A 59 -3.59 -33.53 -1.87
C CYS A 59 -3.83 -32.17 -1.20
N LEU A 60 -4.71 -32.10 -0.21
CA LEU A 60 -5.08 -30.85 0.45
C LEU A 60 -4.09 -30.48 1.56
N SER A 61 -3.94 -29.18 1.78
CA SER A 61 -3.22 -28.60 2.93
C SER A 61 -3.89 -27.30 3.34
N ALA A 62 -4.07 -27.09 4.64
CA ALA A 62 -4.53 -25.83 5.24
C ALA A 62 -4.13 -25.81 6.73
N PRO A 63 -4.09 -24.62 7.39
CA PRO A 63 -3.98 -23.26 6.86
C PRO A 63 -2.60 -22.65 7.20
N HIS A 64 -2.39 -21.35 6.93
CA HIS A 64 -1.11 -20.67 7.18
C HIS A 64 -0.96 -20.11 8.61
N SER A 65 0.28 -20.08 9.08
CA SER A 65 0.77 -19.18 10.13
C SER A 65 1.79 -18.21 9.54
N ILE A 66 1.86 -17.02 10.14
CA ILE A 66 2.71 -15.84 9.86
C ILE A 66 4.04 -16.15 9.15
N LEU A 67 4.31 -15.46 8.01
CA LEU A 67 5.56 -15.61 7.27
C LEU A 67 6.75 -14.91 7.94
N VAL A 68 7.75 -15.71 8.32
CA VAL A 68 9.15 -15.29 8.38
C VAL A 68 9.69 -15.16 6.93
N PRO A 69 10.52 -14.15 6.58
CA PRO A 69 11.07 -14.01 5.23
C PRO A 69 12.00 -15.19 4.87
N HIS A 70 11.50 -16.11 4.05
CA HIS A 70 12.25 -17.29 3.62
C HIS A 70 13.05 -17.02 2.33
N ILE A 71 14.34 -17.37 2.36
CA ILE A 71 15.31 -17.07 1.29
C ILE A 71 14.97 -17.85 0.00
N MET A 72 14.65 -17.14 -1.09
CA MET A 72 14.54 -17.76 -2.41
C MET A 72 15.91 -18.28 -2.88
N LYS A 73 16.01 -19.58 -3.11
CA LYS A 73 17.23 -20.23 -3.61
C LYS A 73 17.40 -20.00 -5.12
N PRO A 74 18.49 -19.39 -5.60
CA PRO A 74 18.84 -19.46 -7.02
C PRO A 74 19.23 -20.91 -7.39
N ARG A 75 18.71 -21.42 -8.52
CA ARG A 75 19.13 -22.71 -9.09
C ARG A 75 20.44 -22.54 -9.86
N GLY A 76 21.57 -22.68 -9.18
CA GLY A 76 22.88 -22.82 -9.82
C GLY A 76 24.02 -22.22 -9.00
N ARG A 77 24.99 -23.08 -8.62
CA ARG A 77 26.13 -22.80 -7.73
C ARG A 77 25.72 -22.48 -6.28
N ARG A 78 26.50 -22.99 -5.32
CA ARG A 78 26.26 -22.80 -3.88
C ARG A 78 26.81 -21.44 -3.43
N GLY A 79 25.96 -20.43 -3.40
CA GLY A 79 26.27 -19.21 -2.65
C GLY A 79 26.27 -19.52 -1.15
N ARG A 80 27.44 -19.49 -0.51
CA ARG A 80 27.54 -19.45 0.96
C ARG A 80 27.09 -18.06 1.43
N PHE A 81 26.21 -17.98 2.42
CA PHE A 81 26.19 -16.82 3.30
C PHE A 81 27.48 -16.89 4.13
N VAL A 82 28.53 -16.23 3.65
CA VAL A 82 29.74 -16.06 4.46
C VAL A 82 29.41 -14.99 5.48
N ALA A 83 29.25 -15.40 6.74
CA ALA A 83 29.33 -14.47 7.86
C ALA A 83 30.79 -14.00 7.94
N THR A 84 31.14 -12.96 7.18
CA THR A 84 32.44 -12.29 7.30
C THR A 84 32.47 -11.50 8.60
N GLY A 85 32.55 -12.23 9.71
CA GLY A 85 33.12 -11.73 10.95
C GLY A 85 34.57 -11.38 10.68
N ALA A 86 34.78 -10.16 10.19
CA ALA A 86 36.10 -9.57 10.14
C ALA A 86 36.53 -9.40 11.61
N ILE A 87 37.48 -10.23 12.05
CA ILE A 87 38.13 -10.08 13.35
C ILE A 87 38.70 -8.65 13.36
N ALA A 88 38.10 -7.78 14.18
CA ALA A 88 38.23 -6.34 13.99
C ALA A 88 39.71 -5.91 14.12
N ALA A 89 40.20 -5.20 13.10
CA ALA A 89 41.63 -4.94 12.91
C ALA A 89 42.21 -3.87 13.85
N LEU A 90 42.16 -4.11 15.17
CA LEU A 90 42.95 -3.41 16.19
C LEU A 90 44.43 -3.83 16.15
N GLY A 91 45.00 -3.85 14.93
CA GLY A 91 46.35 -4.30 14.61
C GLY A 91 47.28 -3.22 14.04
N SER A 92 46.82 -1.98 13.92
CA SER A 92 47.66 -0.85 13.47
C SER A 92 48.55 -0.30 14.60
N MET A 93 49.42 -1.14 15.14
CA MET A 93 50.53 -0.69 15.98
C MET A 93 51.80 -1.45 15.59
N ILE A 94 52.65 -0.81 14.77
CA ILE A 94 54.00 -1.31 14.45
C ILE A 94 54.88 -1.11 15.69
N VAL A 95 54.69 -1.98 16.68
CA VAL A 95 55.53 -2.06 17.87
C VAL A 95 56.80 -2.82 17.48
N LEU A 96 57.96 -2.18 17.64
CA LEU A 96 59.25 -2.85 17.57
C LEU A 96 59.25 -4.02 18.56
N ALA A 97 59.39 -5.25 18.05
CA ALA A 97 58.83 -6.47 18.67
C ALA A 97 59.47 -6.94 20.00
N SER A 98 60.29 -6.12 20.65
CA SER A 98 60.97 -6.38 21.91
C SER A 98 60.12 -5.93 23.12
N GLY A 99 59.04 -6.66 23.44
CA GLY A 99 58.29 -6.40 24.68
C GLY A 99 56.94 -7.08 24.91
N LEU A 100 56.34 -7.73 23.91
CA LEU A 100 55.04 -8.39 24.10
C LEU A 100 55.16 -9.70 24.93
N PRO A 101 54.19 -9.99 25.82
CA PRO A 101 54.11 -11.31 26.47
C PRO A 101 53.96 -12.45 25.46
N ALA A 102 54.54 -13.61 25.77
CA ALA A 102 54.57 -14.75 24.86
C ALA A 102 53.18 -15.21 24.37
N LEU A 103 52.14 -15.11 25.22
CA LEU A 103 50.74 -15.42 24.84
C LEU A 103 50.21 -14.46 23.76
N ALA A 104 50.44 -13.16 23.90
CA ALA A 104 50.06 -12.16 22.90
C ALA A 104 50.82 -12.37 21.58
N GLN A 105 52.09 -12.74 21.66
CA GLN A 105 52.88 -13.11 20.48
C GLN A 105 52.32 -14.37 19.79
N SER A 106 51.87 -15.37 20.55
CA SER A 106 51.20 -16.56 20.01
C SER A 106 49.86 -16.22 19.35
N TYR A 107 49.01 -15.37 19.96
CA TYR A 107 47.75 -14.96 19.35
C TYR A 107 47.97 -14.29 17.98
N GLN A 108 48.94 -13.37 17.91
CA GLN A 108 49.29 -12.65 16.68
C GLN A 108 49.83 -13.57 15.57
N GLN A 109 50.51 -14.67 15.92
CA GLN A 109 50.91 -15.69 14.93
C GLN A 109 49.70 -16.45 14.36
N GLY A 110 48.69 -16.74 15.20
CA GLY A 110 47.42 -17.34 14.77
C GLY A 110 46.61 -16.41 13.86
N PHE A 111 46.49 -15.13 14.24
CA PHE A 111 45.87 -14.09 13.42
C PHE A 111 46.56 -13.92 12.07
N SER A 112 47.90 -13.85 12.07
CA SER A 112 48.71 -13.81 10.85
C SER A 112 48.48 -15.01 9.92
N ALA A 113 48.16 -16.19 10.46
CA ALA A 113 47.80 -17.37 9.67
C ALA A 113 46.37 -17.28 9.10
N TYR A 114 45.43 -16.78 9.91
CA TYR A 114 44.04 -16.54 9.53
C TYR A 114 43.93 -15.54 8.35
N GLU A 115 44.65 -14.42 8.39
CA GLU A 115 44.68 -13.43 7.29
C GLU A 115 45.22 -14.00 5.98
N ARG A 116 46.15 -14.97 6.04
CA ARG A 116 46.67 -15.67 4.85
C ARG A 116 45.74 -16.80 4.36
N GLY A 117 44.60 -17.02 5.01
CA GLY A 117 43.69 -18.12 4.73
C GLY A 117 44.17 -19.50 5.20
N ASP A 118 45.24 -19.58 5.99
CA ASP A 118 45.70 -20.82 6.63
C ASP A 118 44.98 -21.04 7.96
N TYR A 119 43.66 -21.21 7.85
CA TYR A 119 42.76 -21.45 8.97
C TYR A 119 43.12 -22.72 9.76
N GLY A 120 43.69 -23.72 9.09
CA GLY A 120 44.16 -24.96 9.71
C GLY A 120 45.38 -24.75 10.61
N GLN A 121 46.27 -23.82 10.27
CA GLN A 121 47.36 -23.41 11.16
C GLN A 121 46.90 -22.40 12.22
N ALA A 122 46.00 -21.48 11.89
CA ALA A 122 45.40 -20.56 12.87
C ALA A 122 44.71 -21.33 14.00
N TYR A 123 43.91 -22.35 13.68
CA TYR A 123 43.26 -23.24 14.65
C TYR A 123 44.26 -23.93 15.59
N LYS A 124 45.38 -24.46 15.06
CA LYS A 124 46.42 -25.12 15.88
C LYS A 124 47.11 -24.16 16.85
N ILE A 125 47.25 -22.89 16.47
CA ILE A 125 47.89 -21.86 17.31
C ILE A 125 46.89 -21.34 18.36
N TRP A 126 45.64 -21.11 17.98
CA TRP A 126 44.62 -20.58 18.89
C TRP A 126 44.01 -21.62 19.83
N LEU A 127 43.90 -22.90 19.46
CA LEU A 127 43.26 -23.90 20.33
C LEU A 127 43.91 -24.03 21.73
N PRO A 128 45.24 -24.07 21.90
CA PRO A 128 45.86 -24.08 23.23
C PRO A 128 45.62 -22.78 24.02
N LEU A 129 45.60 -21.63 23.34
CA LEU A 129 45.30 -20.32 23.95
C LEU A 129 43.83 -20.27 24.43
N ALA A 130 42.92 -20.76 23.59
CA ALA A 130 41.50 -20.85 23.90
C ALA A 130 41.23 -21.78 25.10
N GLN A 131 41.94 -22.91 25.16
CA GLN A 131 41.93 -23.82 26.31
C GLN A 131 42.52 -23.18 27.58
N SER A 132 43.50 -22.29 27.46
CA SER A 132 44.05 -21.52 28.59
C SER A 132 43.13 -20.37 29.07
N GLY A 133 42.09 -20.02 28.31
CA GLY A 133 41.11 -18.99 28.68
C GLY A 133 41.23 -17.66 27.93
N ASP A 134 42.06 -17.57 26.90
CA ASP A 134 42.16 -16.37 26.04
C ASP A 134 40.85 -16.19 25.26
N SER A 135 40.11 -15.10 25.53
CA SER A 135 38.75 -14.89 24.99
C SER A 135 38.72 -14.75 23.48
N ASP A 136 39.79 -14.24 22.90
CA ASP A 136 39.83 -13.84 21.50
C ASP A 136 40.32 -15.02 20.65
N ALA A 137 41.16 -15.89 21.23
CA ALA A 137 41.42 -17.23 20.73
C ALA A 137 40.19 -18.15 20.86
N GLN A 138 39.42 -18.06 21.96
CA GLN A 138 38.13 -18.78 22.09
C GLN A 138 37.15 -18.36 20.99
N PHE A 139 37.01 -17.05 20.75
CA PHE A 139 36.23 -16.53 19.62
C PHE A 139 36.74 -17.04 18.27
N GLY A 140 38.05 -16.91 17.99
CA GLY A 140 38.67 -17.34 16.73
C GLY A 140 38.54 -18.84 16.44
N VAL A 141 38.65 -19.69 17.48
CA VAL A 141 38.37 -21.14 17.40
C VAL A 141 36.90 -21.40 17.07
N GLY A 142 35.98 -20.65 17.68
CA GLY A 142 34.55 -20.69 17.36
C GLY A 142 34.26 -20.35 15.90
N VAL A 143 34.79 -19.22 15.41
CA VAL A 143 34.62 -18.76 14.00
C VAL A 143 35.11 -19.81 13.00
N ILE A 144 36.27 -20.43 13.27
CA ILE A 144 36.85 -21.46 12.41
C ILE A 144 35.97 -22.73 12.35
N LEU A 145 35.41 -23.15 13.48
CA LEU A 145 34.52 -24.32 13.57
C LEU A 145 33.14 -24.06 12.93
N ASP A 146 32.58 -22.87 13.11
CA ASP A 146 31.29 -22.43 12.55
C ASP A 146 31.35 -22.32 11.00
N ASN A 147 32.48 -21.88 10.44
CA ASN A 147 32.65 -21.74 8.99
C ASN A 147 33.23 -22.99 8.29
N GLY A 148 33.62 -24.03 9.04
CA GLY A 148 34.29 -25.22 8.50
C GLY A 148 35.58 -24.89 7.74
N GLN A 149 36.40 -24.01 8.32
CA GLN A 149 37.57 -23.42 7.66
C GLN A 149 38.86 -24.12 8.09
N GLY A 150 39.41 -25.00 7.25
CA GLY A 150 40.62 -25.77 7.55
C GLY A 150 40.42 -26.92 8.55
N VAL A 151 39.30 -26.93 9.26
CA VAL A 151 38.76 -28.04 10.07
C VAL A 151 37.30 -28.33 9.64
N PRO A 152 36.71 -29.50 9.97
CA PRO A 152 35.30 -29.77 9.69
C PRO A 152 34.36 -28.78 10.39
N GLU A 153 33.25 -28.44 9.74
CA GLU A 153 32.18 -27.58 10.30
C GLU A 153 31.53 -28.26 11.53
N ASN A 154 31.44 -27.53 12.66
CA ASN A 154 30.91 -28.06 13.92
C ASN A 154 30.32 -26.97 14.83
N ASP A 155 29.10 -26.56 14.50
CA ASP A 155 28.34 -25.49 15.14
C ASP A 155 28.11 -25.71 16.64
N ALA A 156 27.87 -26.96 17.04
CA ALA A 156 27.64 -27.34 18.43
C ALA A 156 28.91 -27.26 19.30
N GLU A 157 30.09 -27.32 18.67
CA GLU A 157 31.36 -27.02 19.34
C GLU A 157 31.66 -25.52 19.30
N ALA A 158 31.42 -24.86 18.17
CA ALA A 158 31.55 -23.40 18.03
C ALA A 158 30.72 -22.65 19.09
N ALA A 159 29.48 -23.08 19.34
CA ALA A 159 28.60 -22.52 20.38
C ALA A 159 29.22 -22.54 21.79
N LYS A 160 30.00 -23.57 22.13
CA LYS A 160 30.70 -23.66 23.43
C LYS A 160 31.83 -22.65 23.50
N TRP A 161 32.63 -22.55 22.43
CA TRP A 161 33.74 -21.62 22.34
C TRP A 161 33.28 -20.16 22.32
N TYR A 162 32.22 -19.85 21.57
CA TYR A 162 31.54 -18.56 21.63
C TYR A 162 31.00 -18.28 23.03
N ARG A 163 30.38 -19.25 23.74
CA ARG A 163 29.91 -19.03 25.11
C ARG A 163 31.03 -18.70 26.09
N LEU A 164 32.14 -19.44 26.06
CA LEU A 164 33.29 -19.17 26.94
C LEU A 164 33.87 -17.77 26.72
N ALA A 165 33.96 -17.31 25.47
CA ALA A 165 34.39 -15.96 25.13
C ALA A 165 33.34 -14.89 25.49
N ALA A 166 32.05 -15.18 25.28
CA ALA A 166 30.93 -14.28 25.54
C ALA A 166 30.71 -14.03 27.06
N GLU A 167 30.88 -15.06 27.88
CA GLU A 167 30.91 -14.98 29.35
C GLU A 167 32.09 -14.14 29.86
N ARG A 168 33.23 -14.16 29.14
CA ARG A 168 34.40 -13.30 29.40
C ARG A 168 34.27 -11.87 28.90
N GLY A 169 33.18 -11.54 28.19
CA GLY A 169 32.87 -10.18 27.75
C GLY A 169 33.24 -9.85 26.30
N ASN A 170 33.78 -10.79 25.51
CA ASN A 170 34.09 -10.54 24.10
C ASN A 170 32.77 -10.25 23.31
N PRO A 171 32.60 -9.08 22.69
CA PRO A 171 31.31 -8.64 22.14
C PRO A 171 30.94 -9.36 20.84
N ASP A 172 31.93 -9.79 20.05
CA ASP A 172 31.72 -10.50 18.79
C ASP A 172 31.29 -11.95 19.06
N ALA A 173 31.84 -12.58 20.10
CA ALA A 173 31.40 -13.87 20.61
C ALA A 173 29.97 -13.80 21.18
N GLN A 174 29.60 -12.72 21.88
CA GLN A 174 28.22 -12.49 22.32
C GLN A 174 27.26 -12.35 21.14
N PHE A 175 27.66 -11.64 20.08
CA PHE A 175 26.86 -11.52 18.85
C PHE A 175 26.70 -12.86 18.11
N ASN A 176 27.79 -13.61 17.93
CA ASN A 176 27.73 -14.90 17.24
C ASN A 176 26.96 -15.95 18.04
N LEU A 177 27.12 -15.99 19.38
CA LEU A 177 26.28 -16.86 20.22
C LEU A 177 24.80 -16.52 20.10
N ALA A 178 24.45 -15.23 20.07
CA ALA A 178 23.08 -14.78 19.84
C ALA A 178 22.55 -15.25 18.47
N LEU A 179 23.34 -15.13 17.39
CA LEU A 179 22.99 -15.65 16.06
C LEU A 179 22.74 -17.17 16.04
N LEU A 180 23.53 -17.96 16.78
CA LEU A 180 23.32 -19.41 16.88
C LEU A 180 21.98 -19.74 17.57
N TYR A 181 21.65 -19.04 18.65
CA TYR A 181 20.36 -19.18 19.35
C TYR A 181 19.17 -18.66 18.54
N ASP A 182 19.33 -17.57 17.80
CA ASP A 182 18.32 -16.95 16.94
C ASP A 182 17.95 -17.86 15.74
N SER A 183 18.94 -18.60 15.22
CA SER A 183 18.81 -19.47 14.05
C SER A 183 18.62 -20.97 14.35
N GLY A 184 18.96 -21.43 15.56
CA GLY A 184 19.05 -22.86 15.88
C GLY A 184 20.26 -23.58 15.26
N LYS A 185 21.33 -22.85 14.89
CA LYS A 185 22.56 -23.45 14.35
C LYS A 185 23.44 -23.96 15.50
N GLY A 186 23.56 -25.27 15.66
CA GLY A 186 24.40 -25.91 16.71
C GLY A 186 23.82 -25.91 18.13
N VAL A 187 22.76 -25.15 18.38
CA VAL A 187 21.98 -25.10 19.63
C VAL A 187 20.49 -25.19 19.31
N GLU A 188 19.65 -25.48 20.31
CA GLU A 188 18.20 -25.33 20.19
C GLU A 188 17.85 -23.83 20.07
N THR A 189 16.84 -23.50 19.27
CA THR A 189 16.42 -22.11 19.05
C THR A 189 15.83 -21.52 20.34
N ASP A 190 16.47 -20.49 20.89
CA ASP A 190 15.95 -19.72 22.03
C ASP A 190 16.09 -18.23 21.76
N LYS A 191 14.95 -17.60 21.45
CA LYS A 191 14.88 -16.18 21.13
C LYS A 191 15.08 -15.28 22.36
N THR A 192 14.79 -15.79 23.57
CA THR A 192 15.03 -15.08 24.83
C THR A 192 16.52 -14.97 25.11
N GLU A 193 17.23 -16.10 24.97
CA GLU A 193 18.68 -16.19 25.16
C GLU A 193 19.43 -15.45 24.04
N ALA A 194 18.95 -15.50 22.79
CA ALA A 194 19.44 -14.66 21.70
C ALA A 194 19.34 -13.15 22.05
N ALA A 195 18.17 -12.69 22.50
CA ALA A 195 17.98 -11.29 22.90
C ALA A 195 18.90 -10.88 24.07
N PHE A 196 19.12 -11.77 25.05
CA PHE A 196 20.05 -11.55 26.16
C PHE A 196 21.50 -11.35 25.68
N TRP A 197 21.99 -12.21 24.78
CA TRP A 197 23.36 -12.10 24.25
C TRP A 197 23.52 -10.93 23.26
N TYR A 198 22.53 -10.67 22.39
CA TYR A 198 22.49 -9.44 21.59
C TYR A 198 22.52 -8.19 22.48
N LYS A 199 21.79 -8.16 23.61
CA LYS A 199 21.76 -7.02 24.54
C LYS A 199 23.12 -6.75 25.19
N LYS A 200 23.87 -7.78 25.60
CA LYS A 200 25.25 -7.60 26.09
C LYS A 200 26.16 -7.03 25.00
N SER A 201 26.14 -7.62 23.80
CA SER A 201 26.97 -7.20 22.67
C SER A 201 26.64 -5.77 22.22
N ALA A 202 25.35 -5.41 22.18
CA ALA A 202 24.86 -4.09 21.81
C ALA A 202 25.25 -2.99 22.82
N LEU A 203 25.27 -3.31 24.12
CA LEU A 203 25.77 -2.43 25.19
C LEU A 203 27.29 -2.20 25.08
N SER A 204 28.04 -3.19 24.62
CA SER A 204 29.48 -3.05 24.26
C SER A 204 29.70 -2.34 22.90
N GLY A 205 28.67 -1.78 22.28
CA GLY A 205 28.77 -0.98 21.06
C GLY A 205 28.62 -1.74 19.74
N HIS A 206 28.55 -3.07 19.75
CA HIS A 206 28.61 -3.88 18.52
C HIS A 206 27.39 -3.62 17.60
N VAL A 207 27.67 -3.06 16.42
CA VAL A 207 26.69 -2.50 15.47
C VAL A 207 25.65 -3.54 15.03
N GLY A 208 26.09 -4.76 14.71
CA GLY A 208 25.19 -5.84 14.28
C GLY A 208 24.24 -6.30 15.38
N ALA A 209 24.71 -6.27 16.64
CA ALA A 209 23.89 -6.63 17.79
C ALA A 209 22.86 -5.55 18.12
N GLN A 210 23.23 -4.27 18.00
CA GLN A 210 22.29 -3.15 18.13
C GLN A 210 21.17 -3.24 17.08
N TYR A 211 21.51 -3.56 15.83
CA TYR A 211 20.52 -3.75 14.76
C TYR A 211 19.61 -4.98 14.98
N ASN A 212 20.17 -6.14 15.34
CA ASN A 212 19.36 -7.35 15.57
C ASN A 212 18.47 -7.22 16.82
N LEU A 213 18.96 -6.59 17.89
CA LEU A 213 18.16 -6.30 19.08
C LEU A 213 17.02 -5.33 18.77
N ALA A 214 17.24 -4.33 17.91
CA ALA A 214 16.19 -3.43 17.44
C ALA A 214 15.09 -4.18 16.67
N LEU A 215 15.46 -5.11 15.78
CA LEU A 215 14.51 -5.98 15.07
C LEU A 215 13.65 -6.82 16.03
N MET A 216 14.24 -7.38 17.10
CA MET A 216 13.50 -8.18 18.09
C MET A 216 12.51 -7.33 18.89
N TYR A 217 12.91 -6.11 19.29
CA TYR A 217 12.00 -5.16 19.95
C TYR A 217 10.91 -4.62 19.01
N GLU A 218 11.16 -4.51 17.69
CA GLU A 218 10.17 -4.10 16.70
C GLU A 218 9.12 -5.20 16.43
N SER A 219 9.55 -6.47 16.39
CA SER A 219 8.70 -7.62 16.06
C SER A 219 7.99 -8.25 17.27
N GLY A 220 8.63 -8.28 18.43
CA GLY A 220 8.23 -9.10 19.58
C GLY A 220 8.73 -10.55 19.53
N ASP A 221 9.76 -10.84 18.72
CA ASP A 221 10.34 -12.18 18.60
C ASP A 221 11.26 -12.49 19.81
N GLY A 222 10.74 -13.27 20.77
CA GLY A 222 11.46 -13.71 21.98
C GLY A 222 11.49 -12.72 23.15
N ILE A 223 11.03 -11.48 22.95
CA ILE A 223 10.94 -10.42 23.96
C ILE A 223 9.67 -9.59 23.75
N ASP A 224 9.22 -8.89 24.78
CA ASP A 224 8.09 -7.96 24.66
C ASP A 224 8.37 -6.89 23.60
N ARG A 225 7.38 -6.67 22.72
CA ARG A 225 7.46 -5.70 21.62
C ARG A 225 7.44 -4.28 22.15
N ASP A 226 8.56 -3.58 22.02
CA ASP A 226 8.73 -2.16 22.39
C ASP A 226 9.34 -1.38 21.21
N PRO A 227 8.52 -0.71 20.39
CA PRO A 227 9.00 0.06 19.26
C PRO A 227 9.84 1.29 19.65
N ALA A 228 9.72 1.82 20.88
CA ALA A 228 10.53 2.94 21.35
C ALA A 228 11.96 2.48 21.69
N THR A 229 12.09 1.32 22.34
CA THR A 229 13.40 0.67 22.54
C THR A 229 14.00 0.18 21.22
N ALA A 230 13.17 -0.28 20.27
CA ALA A 230 13.62 -0.56 18.90
C ALA A 230 14.22 0.70 18.23
N ALA A 231 13.52 1.84 18.29
CA ALA A 231 14.02 3.11 17.75
C ALA A 231 15.31 3.59 18.42
N PHE A 232 15.47 3.37 19.73
CA PHE A 232 16.73 3.64 20.44
C PHE A 232 17.90 2.82 19.88
N TRP A 233 17.73 1.51 19.72
CA TRP A 233 18.80 0.63 19.22
C TRP A 233 19.07 0.80 17.73
N TYR A 234 18.03 1.02 16.91
CA TYR A 234 18.23 1.43 15.52
C TYR A 234 19.00 2.74 15.43
N ARG A 235 18.73 3.74 16.28
CA ARG A 235 19.52 4.98 16.32
C ARG A 235 20.98 4.73 16.64
N LYS A 236 21.29 3.85 17.61
CA LYS A 236 22.68 3.51 17.94
C LYS A 236 23.43 2.83 16.77
N ALA A 237 22.79 1.91 16.05
CA ALA A 237 23.39 1.31 14.86
C ALA A 237 23.47 2.31 13.68
N ALA A 238 22.48 3.20 13.54
CA ALA A 238 22.39 4.20 12.46
C ALA A 238 23.41 5.34 12.61
N GLU A 239 23.65 5.79 13.84
CA GLU A 239 24.73 6.71 14.22
C GLU A 239 26.13 6.14 13.88
N GLN A 240 26.28 4.81 13.97
CA GLN A 240 27.50 4.08 13.56
C GLN A 240 27.50 3.69 12.06
N GLY A 241 26.64 4.32 11.24
CA GLY A 241 26.66 4.15 9.79
C GLY A 241 25.85 2.96 9.23
N HIS A 242 25.24 2.11 10.05
CA HIS A 242 24.62 0.87 9.56
C HIS A 242 23.41 1.13 8.64
N ALA A 243 23.61 1.00 7.32
CA ALA A 243 22.61 1.40 6.32
C ALA A 243 21.21 0.78 6.53
N LYS A 244 21.10 -0.48 6.96
CA LYS A 244 19.78 -1.10 7.27
C LYS A 244 19.13 -0.48 8.52
N ALA A 245 19.92 -0.12 9.54
CA ALA A 245 19.40 0.55 10.73
C ALA A 245 18.97 1.99 10.41
N GLN A 246 19.72 2.69 9.55
CA GLN A 246 19.34 4.01 9.04
C GLN A 246 18.03 3.94 8.25
N ASN A 247 17.86 2.94 7.36
CA ASN A 247 16.59 2.72 6.70
C ASN A 247 15.46 2.47 7.69
N ASN A 248 15.62 1.54 8.64
CA ASN A 248 14.54 1.17 9.55
C ASN A 248 14.22 2.32 10.53
N LEU A 249 15.20 3.10 10.98
CA LEU A 249 14.97 4.34 11.72
C LEU A 249 14.25 5.39 10.87
N GLY A 250 14.60 5.49 9.58
CA GLY A 250 13.88 6.30 8.61
C GLY A 250 12.41 5.89 8.50
N VAL A 251 12.13 4.57 8.48
CA VAL A 251 10.77 4.03 8.59
C VAL A 251 10.14 4.44 9.93
N LEU A 252 10.77 4.25 11.09
CA LEU A 252 10.15 4.59 12.37
C LEU A 252 9.80 6.09 12.49
N TYR A 253 10.66 6.99 11.99
CA TYR A 253 10.35 8.44 11.89
C TYR A 253 9.31 8.78 10.84
N ASP A 254 9.31 8.09 9.69
CA ASP A 254 8.25 8.20 8.70
C ASP A 254 6.91 7.80 9.31
N LYS A 255 6.91 6.78 10.19
CA LYS A 255 5.73 6.12 10.72
C LYS A 255 5.19 6.62 12.05
N GLY A 256 5.95 7.41 12.80
CA GLY A 256 5.57 7.75 14.18
C GLY A 256 5.58 6.54 15.13
N ILE A 257 6.31 5.47 14.78
CA ILE A 257 6.33 4.21 15.53
C ILE A 257 7.52 4.24 16.49
N GLY A 258 7.24 4.35 17.79
CA GLY A 258 8.28 4.43 18.85
C GLY A 258 9.00 5.78 18.95
N VAL A 259 8.79 6.67 17.98
CA VAL A 259 9.25 8.07 17.95
C VAL A 259 8.12 8.95 17.39
N PRO A 260 8.06 10.26 17.68
CA PRO A 260 7.12 11.16 17.01
C PRO A 260 7.31 11.17 15.48
N GLU A 261 6.21 11.26 14.72
CA GLU A 261 6.29 11.28 13.24
C GLU A 261 7.05 12.53 12.76
N ASN A 262 8.11 12.33 11.98
CA ASN A 262 8.92 13.39 11.41
C ASN A 262 9.47 12.97 10.03
N LYS A 263 8.78 13.37 8.96
CA LYS A 263 9.19 13.10 7.58
C LYS A 263 10.56 13.70 7.22
N GLY A 264 10.98 14.78 7.89
CA GLY A 264 12.30 15.39 7.65
C GLY A 264 13.44 14.54 8.21
N GLU A 265 13.29 14.01 9.43
CA GLU A 265 14.20 13.00 9.97
C GLU A 265 14.16 11.72 9.13
N ALA A 266 12.97 11.27 8.71
CA ALA A 266 12.82 10.11 7.85
C ALA A 266 13.64 10.24 6.55
N ALA A 267 13.49 11.36 5.83
CA ALA A 267 14.26 11.65 4.63
C ALA A 267 15.77 11.76 4.91
N ARG A 268 16.19 12.33 6.05
CA ARG A 268 17.61 12.39 6.44
C ARG A 268 18.22 11.01 6.66
N TRP A 269 17.50 10.11 7.33
CA TRP A 269 17.95 8.74 7.57
C TRP A 269 17.86 7.84 6.33
N TYR A 270 16.86 8.05 5.47
CA TYR A 270 16.83 7.43 4.14
C TYR A 270 17.99 7.90 3.27
N ALA A 271 18.35 9.19 3.26
CA ALA A 271 19.51 9.72 2.52
C ALA A 271 20.82 9.04 2.94
N ALA A 272 21.14 9.01 4.24
CA ALA A 272 22.35 8.36 4.74
C ALA A 272 22.47 6.86 4.36
N SER A 273 21.32 6.18 4.24
CA SER A 273 21.24 4.78 3.81
C SER A 273 21.31 4.61 2.29
N ALA A 274 20.67 5.53 1.55
CA ALA A 274 20.59 5.55 0.10
C ALA A 274 21.95 5.90 -0.56
N GLU A 275 22.72 6.79 0.08
CA GLU A 275 24.09 7.16 -0.30
C GLU A 275 25.06 5.98 -0.16
N GLN A 276 24.85 5.11 0.84
CA GLN A 276 25.57 3.85 1.00
C GLN A 276 25.11 2.73 0.03
N GLY A 277 24.23 3.05 -0.91
CA GLY A 277 23.77 2.10 -1.93
C GLY A 277 22.55 1.28 -1.54
N PHE A 278 21.97 1.41 -0.34
CA PHE A 278 20.90 0.50 0.07
C PHE A 278 19.60 0.72 -0.73
N ALA A 279 19.30 -0.18 -1.66
CA ALA A 279 18.23 -0.05 -2.65
C ALA A 279 16.86 0.33 -2.05
N ARG A 280 16.48 -0.22 -0.89
CA ARG A 280 15.19 0.11 -0.28
C ARG A 280 15.12 1.54 0.26
N ALA A 281 16.22 2.08 0.78
CA ALA A 281 16.28 3.49 1.18
C ALA A 281 16.35 4.42 -0.02
N GLN A 282 16.99 3.99 -1.13
CA GLN A 282 16.96 4.72 -2.40
C GLN A 282 15.53 4.80 -2.95
N PHE A 283 14.77 3.70 -2.92
CA PHE A 283 13.34 3.72 -3.25
C PHE A 283 12.55 4.66 -2.33
N ASN A 284 12.68 4.49 -1.00
CA ASN A 284 11.96 5.33 -0.02
C ASN A 284 12.28 6.82 -0.16
N LEU A 285 13.54 7.18 -0.47
CA LEU A 285 13.94 8.56 -0.74
C LEU A 285 13.42 9.07 -2.09
N GLY A 286 13.32 8.20 -3.09
CA GLY A 286 12.61 8.49 -4.34
C GLY A 286 11.17 8.91 -4.07
N VAL A 287 10.41 8.09 -3.32
CA VAL A 287 9.04 8.38 -2.88
C VAL A 287 8.95 9.71 -2.11
N MET A 288 9.92 10.01 -1.24
CA MET A 288 9.92 11.27 -0.49
C MET A 288 10.05 12.51 -1.40
N TYR A 289 10.84 12.43 -2.48
CA TYR A 289 10.95 13.50 -3.48
C TYR A 289 9.75 13.57 -4.43
N ASP A 290 9.19 12.41 -4.80
CA ASP A 290 8.02 12.25 -5.67
C ASP A 290 6.78 12.94 -5.07
N PHE A 291 6.47 12.64 -3.81
CA PHE A 291 5.31 13.21 -3.10
C PHE A 291 5.61 14.51 -2.34
N GLY A 292 6.84 15.04 -2.39
CA GLY A 292 7.25 16.24 -1.65
C GLY A 292 7.08 16.11 -0.13
N THR A 293 7.29 14.91 0.42
CA THR A 293 7.11 14.64 1.86
C THR A 293 8.45 14.69 2.58
N GLY A 294 8.60 15.58 3.55
CA GLY A 294 9.85 15.73 4.33
C GLY A 294 11.00 16.43 3.59
N VAL A 295 10.97 16.42 2.26
CA VAL A 295 11.81 17.18 1.33
C VAL A 295 10.91 17.96 0.35
N PRO A 296 11.40 19.03 -0.31
CA PRO A 296 10.67 19.64 -1.43
C PRO A 296 10.42 18.63 -2.56
N LEU A 297 9.28 18.75 -3.24
CA LEU A 297 8.95 17.94 -4.41
C LEU A 297 9.99 18.16 -5.52
N ASP A 298 10.51 17.06 -6.07
CA ASP A 298 11.55 17.07 -7.10
C ASP A 298 11.57 15.74 -7.89
N ASP A 299 10.72 15.66 -8.90
CA ASP A 299 10.52 14.50 -9.77
C ASP A 299 11.85 14.02 -10.41
N ALA A 300 12.76 14.94 -10.72
CA ALA A 300 14.06 14.62 -11.30
C ALA A 300 14.97 13.90 -10.29
N LYS A 301 14.96 14.32 -9.02
CA LYS A 301 15.60 13.56 -7.92
C LYS A 301 14.89 12.24 -7.65
N ALA A 302 13.56 12.20 -7.69
CA ALA A 302 12.80 10.97 -7.50
C ALA A 302 13.20 9.91 -8.55
N ALA A 303 13.16 10.26 -9.84
CA ALA A 303 13.59 9.40 -10.94
C ALA A 303 15.07 8.97 -10.81
N ALA A 304 15.95 9.86 -10.35
CA ALA A 304 17.37 9.54 -10.13
C ALA A 304 17.60 8.56 -8.97
N TRP A 305 16.78 8.60 -7.91
CA TRP A 305 16.85 7.65 -6.81
C TRP A 305 16.15 6.32 -7.12
N TYR A 306 14.98 6.35 -7.78
CA TYR A 306 14.33 5.16 -8.33
C TYR A 306 15.25 4.40 -9.28
N ARG A 307 16.01 5.09 -10.14
CA ARG A 307 16.98 4.44 -11.04
C ARG A 307 18.04 3.61 -10.31
N LYS A 308 18.67 4.16 -9.27
CA LYS A 308 19.68 3.43 -8.47
C LYS A 308 19.11 2.20 -7.76
N ALA A 309 17.86 2.27 -7.30
CA ALA A 309 17.17 1.14 -6.68
C ALA A 309 16.73 0.10 -7.73
N ALA A 310 16.23 0.55 -8.88
CA ALA A 310 15.75 -0.27 -9.98
C ALA A 310 16.88 -1.08 -10.64
N GLU A 311 18.07 -0.47 -10.79
CA GLU A 311 19.30 -1.10 -11.26
C GLU A 311 19.79 -2.23 -10.31
N GLN A 312 19.50 -2.12 -9.02
CA GLN A 312 19.77 -3.17 -8.02
C GLN A 312 18.68 -4.25 -7.93
N GLY A 313 17.56 -4.07 -8.63
CA GLY A 313 16.49 -5.06 -8.69
C GLY A 313 15.22 -4.73 -7.90
N ASP A 314 15.10 -3.60 -7.21
CA ASP A 314 13.87 -3.27 -6.45
C ASP A 314 12.67 -3.11 -7.41
N ALA A 315 11.66 -3.98 -7.24
CA ALA A 315 10.53 -4.11 -8.16
C ALA A 315 9.49 -2.97 -8.04
N GLU A 316 9.49 -2.22 -6.95
CA GLU A 316 8.65 -1.02 -6.79
C GLU A 316 9.36 0.17 -7.45
N ALA A 317 10.68 0.31 -7.26
CA ALA A 317 11.49 1.30 -7.96
C ALA A 317 11.52 1.10 -9.48
N GLN A 318 11.56 -0.15 -9.96
CA GLN A 318 11.46 -0.47 -11.39
C GLN A 318 10.12 -0.05 -11.99
N PHE A 319 9.03 -0.18 -11.24
CA PHE A 319 7.70 0.28 -11.68
C PHE A 319 7.59 1.80 -11.67
N ASN A 320 8.02 2.49 -10.60
CA ASN A 320 7.94 3.94 -10.52
C ASN A 320 8.84 4.62 -11.57
N LEU A 321 10.07 4.12 -11.80
CA LEU A 321 10.91 4.62 -12.90
C LEU A 321 10.26 4.39 -14.27
N ALA A 322 9.62 3.25 -14.48
CA ALA A 322 8.93 2.96 -15.74
C ALA A 322 7.77 3.94 -15.97
N LEU A 323 6.97 4.23 -14.94
CA LEU A 323 5.88 5.20 -14.99
C LEU A 323 6.40 6.60 -15.36
N MET A 324 7.45 7.08 -14.70
CA MET A 324 8.06 8.39 -15.00
C MET A 324 8.63 8.49 -16.43
N LEU A 325 9.13 7.38 -17.00
CA LEU A 325 9.56 7.32 -18.39
C LEU A 325 8.38 7.22 -19.39
N ASP A 326 7.22 6.74 -18.95
CA ASP A 326 6.00 6.62 -19.77
C ASP A 326 5.25 7.96 -19.85
N THR A 327 5.18 8.68 -18.71
CA THR A 327 4.52 9.99 -18.58
C THR A 327 5.42 11.17 -18.97
N GLY A 328 6.74 11.05 -18.79
CA GLY A 328 7.69 12.14 -18.96
C GLY A 328 7.81 13.05 -17.72
N GLU A 329 7.42 12.57 -16.55
CA GLU A 329 7.52 13.29 -15.28
C GLU A 329 8.94 13.16 -14.70
N GLY A 330 9.60 14.27 -14.39
CA GLY A 330 10.98 14.32 -13.89
C GLY A 330 12.09 13.91 -14.87
N VAL A 331 11.77 13.19 -15.94
CA VAL A 331 12.68 12.72 -17.00
C VAL A 331 12.04 12.86 -18.37
N PRO A 332 12.81 13.01 -19.47
CA PRO A 332 12.25 12.93 -20.82
C PRO A 332 11.53 11.59 -21.05
N ALA A 333 10.36 11.64 -21.68
CA ALA A 333 9.58 10.44 -21.98
C ALA A 333 10.33 9.49 -22.93
N ASP A 334 10.38 8.22 -22.54
CA ASP A 334 10.98 7.10 -23.27
C ASP A 334 10.15 5.84 -22.99
N LYS A 335 9.10 5.62 -23.79
CA LYS A 335 8.19 4.48 -23.67
C LYS A 335 8.85 3.13 -23.94
N ALA A 336 9.94 3.09 -24.71
CA ALA A 336 10.73 1.87 -24.91
C ALA A 336 11.56 1.53 -23.65
N GLY A 337 12.13 2.54 -23.00
CA GLY A 337 12.70 2.46 -21.66
C GLY A 337 11.68 2.06 -20.61
N ALA A 338 10.50 2.68 -20.61
CA ALA A 338 9.38 2.35 -19.72
C ALA A 338 8.98 0.88 -19.84
N ALA A 339 8.67 0.39 -21.05
CA ALA A 339 8.36 -1.02 -21.29
C ALA A 339 9.49 -1.97 -20.84
N THR A 340 10.76 -1.57 -20.99
CA THR A 340 11.92 -2.33 -20.50
C THR A 340 11.96 -2.43 -18.98
N TRP A 341 11.61 -1.36 -18.25
CA TRP A 341 11.56 -1.33 -16.79
C TRP A 341 10.29 -1.98 -16.22
N TYR A 342 9.12 -1.72 -16.82
CA TYR A 342 7.88 -2.45 -16.51
C TYR A 342 8.08 -3.96 -16.68
N ARG A 343 8.73 -4.44 -17.76
CA ARG A 343 9.00 -5.88 -17.96
C ARG A 343 9.89 -6.49 -16.88
N LYS A 344 10.86 -5.75 -16.32
CA LYS A 344 11.65 -6.23 -15.17
C LYS A 344 10.78 -6.36 -13.92
N ALA A 345 9.98 -5.34 -13.58
CA ALA A 345 9.08 -5.39 -12.43
C ALA A 345 7.98 -6.47 -12.58
N ALA A 346 7.45 -6.63 -13.79
CA ALA A 346 6.43 -7.61 -14.14
C ALA A 346 6.92 -9.05 -14.00
N LEU A 347 8.17 -9.34 -14.39
CA LEU A 347 8.85 -10.62 -14.15
C LEU A 347 9.08 -10.91 -12.67
N GLN A 348 9.11 -9.89 -11.82
CA GLN A 348 9.18 -10.02 -10.35
C GLN A 348 7.80 -10.07 -9.67
N GLY A 349 6.71 -10.05 -10.46
CA GLY A 349 5.33 -10.20 -9.95
C GLY A 349 4.56 -8.89 -9.76
N ASN A 350 5.14 -7.72 -9.99
CA ASN A 350 4.43 -6.44 -9.80
C ASN A 350 3.23 -6.33 -10.77
N ALA A 351 2.01 -6.46 -10.24
CA ALA A 351 0.77 -6.51 -11.01
C ALA A 351 0.46 -5.19 -11.75
N ALA A 352 0.85 -4.03 -11.21
CA ALA A 352 0.69 -2.75 -11.89
C ALA A 352 1.66 -2.63 -13.08
N ALA A 353 2.91 -3.10 -12.92
CA ALA A 353 3.86 -3.17 -14.03
C ALA A 353 3.44 -4.17 -15.12
N GLN A 354 2.80 -5.29 -14.74
CA GLN A 354 2.20 -6.24 -15.67
C GLN A 354 1.07 -5.59 -16.47
N ASN A 355 0.15 -4.87 -15.81
CA ASN A 355 -0.90 -4.10 -16.48
C ASN A 355 -0.33 -3.07 -17.46
N ASN A 356 0.57 -2.20 -17.00
CA ASN A 356 1.04 -1.07 -17.83
C ASN A 356 1.92 -1.54 -19.00
N LEU A 357 2.69 -2.63 -18.82
CA LEU A 357 3.35 -3.31 -19.94
C LEU A 357 2.34 -3.86 -20.95
N GLY A 358 1.22 -4.43 -20.48
CA GLY A 358 0.11 -4.84 -21.32
C GLY A 358 -0.43 -3.68 -22.17
N VAL A 359 -0.66 -2.51 -21.57
CA VAL A 359 -1.18 -1.31 -22.27
C VAL A 359 -0.22 -0.83 -23.36
N LEU A 360 1.09 -0.77 -23.09
CA LEU A 360 2.09 -0.40 -24.12
C LEU A 360 2.16 -1.43 -25.27
N LEU A 361 2.11 -2.72 -24.97
CA LEU A 361 2.13 -3.79 -25.97
C LEU A 361 0.82 -3.89 -26.76
N GLU A 362 -0.33 -3.58 -26.16
CA GLU A 362 -1.64 -3.57 -26.81
C GLU A 362 -1.80 -2.37 -27.74
N SER A 363 -1.38 -1.18 -27.31
CA SER A 363 -1.44 0.05 -28.10
C SER A 363 -0.39 0.07 -29.22
N GLY A 364 0.82 -0.43 -28.93
CA GLY A 364 2.00 -0.21 -29.77
C GLY A 364 2.61 1.19 -29.63
N ASP A 365 2.33 1.88 -28.52
CA ASP A 365 2.87 3.21 -28.23
C ASP A 365 4.33 3.10 -27.73
N GLY A 366 5.28 3.58 -28.54
CA GLY A 366 6.71 3.49 -28.27
C GLY A 366 7.35 2.09 -28.38
N VAL A 367 6.55 1.03 -28.54
CA VAL A 367 7.01 -0.37 -28.71
C VAL A 367 6.24 -1.10 -29.82
N PRO A 368 6.79 -2.15 -30.46
CA PRO A 368 6.04 -2.93 -31.44
C PRO A 368 4.79 -3.56 -30.83
N ARG A 369 3.62 -3.36 -31.48
CA ARG A 369 2.33 -3.90 -31.03
C ARG A 369 2.36 -5.44 -30.94
N ALA A 370 2.01 -5.97 -29.79
CA ALA A 370 2.09 -7.40 -29.45
C ALA A 370 0.92 -7.84 -28.54
N ALA A 371 -0.32 -7.75 -29.03
CA ALA A 371 -1.54 -8.02 -28.26
C ALA A 371 -1.56 -9.40 -27.56
N SER A 372 -0.95 -10.46 -28.14
CA SER A 372 -0.84 -11.77 -27.49
C SER A 372 0.07 -11.76 -26.26
N GLU A 373 1.10 -10.91 -26.24
CA GLU A 373 1.93 -10.70 -25.03
C GLU A 373 1.21 -9.77 -24.03
N ALA A 374 0.44 -8.78 -24.51
CA ALA A 374 -0.41 -7.97 -23.64
C ALA A 374 -1.41 -8.82 -22.86
N GLY A 375 -2.13 -9.73 -23.53
CA GLY A 375 -3.04 -10.67 -22.88
C GLY A 375 -2.37 -11.57 -21.83
N TYR A 376 -1.15 -12.07 -22.12
CA TYR A 376 -0.35 -12.81 -21.15
C TYR A 376 0.01 -12.00 -19.90
N TRP A 377 0.29 -10.70 -20.03
CA TRP A 377 0.57 -9.83 -18.88
C TRP A 377 -0.69 -9.39 -18.14
N TYR A 378 -1.78 -9.10 -18.84
CA TYR A 378 -3.07 -8.80 -18.20
C TYR A 378 -3.61 -9.99 -17.40
N GLU A 379 -3.48 -11.24 -17.91
CA GLU A 379 -3.86 -12.45 -17.17
C GLU A 379 -3.14 -12.54 -15.82
N ARG A 380 -1.83 -12.29 -15.80
CA ARG A 380 -1.00 -12.34 -14.58
C ARG A 380 -1.31 -11.23 -13.58
N ALA A 381 -1.73 -10.07 -14.06
CA ALA A 381 -2.19 -8.97 -13.22
C ALA A 381 -3.60 -9.24 -12.66
N ALA A 382 -4.50 -9.79 -13.50
CA ALA A 382 -5.86 -10.20 -13.12
C ALA A 382 -5.86 -11.36 -12.10
N GLU A 383 -4.98 -12.35 -12.25
CA GLU A 383 -4.74 -13.41 -11.25
C GLU A 383 -4.34 -12.86 -9.87
N GLN A 384 -3.76 -11.65 -9.82
CA GLN A 384 -3.35 -10.95 -8.60
C GLN A 384 -4.34 -9.87 -8.13
N GLY A 385 -5.54 -9.82 -8.70
CA GLY A 385 -6.59 -8.87 -8.28
C GLY A 385 -6.54 -7.49 -8.93
N ASN A 386 -5.69 -7.25 -9.95
CA ASN A 386 -5.65 -5.96 -10.63
C ASN A 386 -6.89 -5.76 -11.53
N THR A 387 -7.80 -4.88 -11.11
CA THR A 387 -9.10 -4.64 -11.75
C THR A 387 -8.98 -4.02 -13.15
N SER A 388 -8.00 -3.13 -13.36
CA SER A 388 -7.69 -2.56 -14.67
C SER A 388 -7.32 -3.65 -15.68
N ALA A 389 -6.42 -4.57 -15.28
CA ALA A 389 -6.03 -5.69 -16.12
C ALA A 389 -7.16 -6.69 -16.36
N MET A 390 -8.06 -6.92 -15.38
CA MET A 390 -9.26 -7.73 -15.61
C MET A 390 -10.17 -7.12 -16.70
N ARG A 391 -10.36 -5.80 -16.71
CA ARG A 391 -11.11 -5.11 -17.76
C ARG A 391 -10.40 -5.18 -19.12
N ASN A 392 -9.10 -4.91 -19.16
CA ASN A 392 -8.32 -4.94 -20.40
C ASN A 392 -8.28 -6.36 -21.01
N LEU A 393 -8.09 -7.38 -20.17
CA LEU A 393 -8.16 -8.79 -20.58
C LEU A 393 -9.56 -9.16 -21.12
N ALA A 394 -10.63 -8.65 -20.50
CA ALA A 394 -11.97 -8.85 -21.00
C ALA A 394 -12.21 -8.16 -22.36
N ALA A 395 -11.63 -6.99 -22.60
CA ALA A 395 -11.67 -6.34 -23.91
C ALA A 395 -10.94 -7.17 -24.98
N LEU A 396 -9.74 -7.69 -24.68
CA LEU A 396 -9.03 -8.59 -25.59
C LEU A 396 -9.85 -9.85 -25.93
N PHE A 397 -10.49 -10.48 -24.94
CA PHE A 397 -11.37 -11.64 -25.14
C PHE A 397 -12.68 -11.30 -25.88
N ARG A 398 -13.26 -10.11 -25.66
CA ARG A 398 -14.44 -9.61 -26.37
C ARG A 398 -14.14 -9.38 -27.85
N ASP A 399 -12.97 -8.83 -28.16
CA ASP A 399 -12.62 -8.34 -29.49
C ASP A 399 -11.72 -9.30 -30.29
N GLY A 400 -11.29 -10.43 -29.68
CA GLY A 400 -10.40 -11.43 -30.30
C GLY A 400 -8.98 -10.89 -30.59
N GLN A 401 -8.53 -9.90 -29.82
CA GLN A 401 -7.26 -9.23 -30.05
C GLN A 401 -6.12 -9.93 -29.31
N GLY A 402 -5.28 -10.65 -30.05
CA GLY A 402 -4.12 -11.37 -29.51
C GLY A 402 -4.44 -12.67 -28.76
N VAL A 403 -5.66 -12.81 -28.24
CA VAL A 403 -6.27 -14.04 -27.72
C VAL A 403 -7.45 -14.46 -28.63
N PRO A 404 -7.85 -15.74 -28.68
CA PRO A 404 -9.11 -16.12 -29.32
C PRO A 404 -10.29 -15.39 -28.69
N GLN A 405 -11.31 -15.06 -29.49
CA GLN A 405 -12.53 -14.44 -28.98
C GLN A 405 -13.28 -15.41 -28.07
N ASP A 406 -13.56 -15.00 -26.83
CA ASP A 406 -14.31 -15.78 -25.84
C ASP A 406 -15.16 -14.82 -24.98
N LEU A 407 -16.45 -14.72 -25.32
CA LEU A 407 -17.39 -13.84 -24.61
C LEU A 407 -17.67 -14.33 -23.18
N VAL A 408 -17.50 -15.63 -22.90
CA VAL A 408 -17.69 -16.22 -21.57
C VAL A 408 -16.55 -15.80 -20.64
N GLU A 409 -15.30 -15.84 -21.11
CA GLU A 409 -14.14 -15.37 -20.35
C GLU A 409 -14.12 -13.85 -20.20
N ALA A 410 -14.53 -13.09 -21.22
CA ALA A 410 -14.72 -11.64 -21.10
C ALA A 410 -15.77 -11.28 -20.03
N TYR A 411 -16.95 -11.92 -20.06
CA TYR A 411 -18.00 -11.68 -19.07
C TYR A 411 -17.58 -12.12 -17.67
N LYS A 412 -16.83 -13.22 -17.56
CA LYS A 412 -16.25 -13.71 -16.30
C LYS A 412 -15.31 -12.67 -15.70
N TRP A 413 -14.33 -12.17 -16.46
CA TRP A 413 -13.34 -11.21 -15.95
C TRP A 413 -13.95 -9.87 -15.57
N LEU A 414 -14.91 -9.35 -16.35
CA LEU A 414 -15.69 -8.17 -15.96
C LEU A 414 -16.48 -8.42 -14.66
N SER A 415 -17.09 -9.59 -14.50
CA SER A 415 -17.82 -9.94 -13.27
C SER A 415 -16.92 -9.97 -12.03
N ILE A 416 -15.71 -10.53 -12.15
CA ILE A 416 -14.71 -10.55 -11.07
C ILE A 416 -14.24 -9.13 -10.74
N ALA A 417 -14.00 -8.29 -11.77
CA ALA A 417 -13.59 -6.90 -11.57
C ALA A 417 -14.65 -6.09 -10.82
N ILE A 418 -15.93 -6.23 -11.18
CA ILE A 418 -17.06 -5.53 -10.55
C ILE A 418 -17.28 -5.93 -9.09
N ASP A 419 -16.97 -7.18 -8.73
CA ASP A 419 -17.01 -7.67 -7.35
C ASP A 419 -15.80 -7.19 -6.53
N SER A 420 -14.64 -7.05 -7.19
CA SER A 420 -13.39 -6.58 -6.59
C SER A 420 -13.28 -5.04 -6.46
N MET A 421 -14.18 -4.28 -7.10
CA MET A 421 -14.19 -2.81 -7.08
C MET A 421 -15.22 -2.25 -6.08
N GLY A 422 -14.86 -1.14 -5.42
CA GLY A 422 -15.81 -0.27 -4.73
C GLY A 422 -16.74 0.47 -5.71
N SER A 423 -17.71 1.20 -5.17
CA SER A 423 -18.56 2.12 -5.96
C SER A 423 -17.72 3.20 -6.66
N GLY A 424 -18.06 3.53 -7.90
CA GLY A 424 -17.36 4.53 -8.69
C GLY A 424 -17.38 4.25 -10.21
N PRO A 425 -16.88 5.21 -11.02
CA PRO A 425 -17.08 5.21 -12.47
C PRO A 425 -16.40 4.05 -13.20
N GLU A 426 -15.29 3.50 -12.70
CA GLU A 426 -14.65 2.32 -13.30
C GLU A 426 -15.50 1.05 -13.14
N ARG A 427 -16.25 0.96 -12.04
CA ARG A 427 -17.19 -0.14 -11.78
C ARG A 427 -18.48 0.02 -12.56
N GLU A 428 -18.95 1.25 -12.75
CA GLU A 428 -20.08 1.58 -13.62
C GLU A 428 -19.77 1.27 -15.09
N ALA A 429 -18.60 1.69 -15.59
CA ALA A 429 -18.14 1.35 -16.93
C ALA A 429 -17.99 -0.18 -17.13
N ALA A 430 -17.44 -0.89 -16.14
CA ALA A 430 -17.38 -2.36 -16.19
C ALA A 430 -18.77 -3.03 -16.13
N LEU A 431 -19.73 -2.45 -15.40
CA LEU A 431 -21.13 -2.89 -15.36
C LEU A 431 -21.80 -2.70 -16.73
N GLU A 432 -21.55 -1.59 -17.41
CA GLU A 432 -22.02 -1.30 -18.77
C GLU A 432 -21.38 -2.27 -19.80
N ASP A 433 -20.03 -2.35 -19.84
CA ASP A 433 -19.26 -3.32 -20.65
C ASP A 433 -19.85 -4.74 -20.53
N ARG A 434 -20.12 -5.18 -19.29
CA ARG A 434 -20.66 -6.50 -18.99
C ARG A 434 -22.12 -6.66 -19.42
N THR A 435 -22.91 -5.58 -19.38
CA THR A 435 -24.34 -5.63 -19.72
C THR A 435 -24.52 -5.73 -21.23
N GLU A 436 -23.84 -4.87 -22.01
CA GLU A 436 -23.81 -4.95 -23.48
C GLU A 436 -23.30 -6.32 -23.96
N LEU A 437 -22.21 -6.81 -23.36
CA LEU A 437 -21.71 -8.16 -23.61
C LEU A 437 -22.73 -9.26 -23.27
N GLY A 438 -23.48 -9.10 -22.17
CA GLY A 438 -24.51 -10.03 -21.75
C GLY A 438 -25.73 -10.10 -22.66
N GLU A 439 -26.09 -8.99 -23.32
CA GLU A 439 -27.15 -8.95 -24.33
C GLU A 439 -26.75 -9.63 -25.65
N ARG A 440 -25.45 -9.74 -25.91
CA ARG A 440 -24.84 -10.38 -27.09
C ARG A 440 -24.59 -11.90 -26.93
N MET A 441 -24.88 -12.47 -25.75
CA MET A 441 -24.59 -13.87 -25.39
C MET A 441 -25.85 -14.71 -25.19
N GLU A 442 -25.76 -16.03 -25.40
CA GLU A 442 -26.82 -16.94 -24.98
C GLU A 442 -26.94 -17.02 -23.45
N ARG A 443 -28.16 -17.25 -22.95
CA ARG A 443 -28.44 -17.44 -21.51
C ARG A 443 -27.63 -18.57 -20.87
N ALA A 444 -27.19 -19.56 -21.65
CA ALA A 444 -26.30 -20.62 -21.19
C ALA A 444 -24.87 -20.11 -20.94
N GLU A 445 -24.35 -19.30 -21.86
CA GLU A 445 -23.03 -18.68 -21.78
C GLU A 445 -22.95 -17.67 -20.63
N THR A 446 -23.95 -16.79 -20.48
CA THR A 446 -23.99 -15.82 -19.36
C THR A 446 -24.19 -16.49 -18.00
N LYS A 447 -24.68 -17.73 -17.96
CA LYS A 447 -24.77 -18.55 -16.74
C LYS A 447 -23.44 -19.23 -16.43
N GLU A 448 -22.76 -19.76 -17.44
CA GLU A 448 -21.43 -20.35 -17.31
C GLU A 448 -20.38 -19.31 -16.92
N ALA A 449 -20.40 -18.11 -17.52
CA ALA A 449 -19.50 -17.02 -17.18
C ALA A 449 -19.61 -16.60 -15.71
N ARG A 450 -20.85 -16.46 -15.20
CA ARG A 450 -21.10 -16.20 -13.77
C ARG A 450 -20.64 -17.36 -12.89
N ARG A 451 -20.97 -18.60 -13.25
CA ARG A 451 -20.49 -19.80 -12.52
C ARG A 451 -18.96 -19.84 -12.41
N ARG A 452 -18.23 -19.48 -13.48
CA ARG A 452 -16.76 -19.37 -13.49
C ARG A 452 -16.25 -18.21 -12.63
N ALA A 453 -16.92 -17.06 -12.64
CA ALA A 453 -16.58 -15.92 -11.80
C ALA A 453 -16.76 -16.25 -10.32
N ASP A 454 -17.92 -16.82 -9.94
CA ASP A 454 -18.20 -17.26 -8.58
C ASP A 454 -17.21 -18.35 -8.12
N ASP A 455 -16.83 -19.28 -9.01
CA ASP A 455 -15.80 -20.29 -8.73
C ASP A 455 -14.43 -19.66 -8.52
N TRP A 456 -14.04 -18.67 -9.31
CA TRP A 456 -12.78 -17.95 -9.13
C TRP A 456 -12.77 -17.23 -7.78
N LEU A 457 -13.81 -16.44 -7.48
CA LEU A 457 -13.95 -15.70 -6.21
C LEU A 457 -13.93 -16.64 -4.99
N ARG A 458 -14.60 -17.81 -5.07
CA ARG A 458 -14.52 -18.84 -4.02
C ARG A 458 -13.13 -19.42 -3.83
N ASN A 459 -12.40 -19.69 -4.92
CA ASN A 459 -11.07 -20.31 -4.87
C ASN A 459 -9.93 -19.31 -4.57
N ALA A 460 -10.15 -18.01 -4.82
CA ALA A 460 -9.27 -16.91 -4.42
C ALA A 460 -9.34 -16.58 -2.90
N GLY A 461 -10.21 -17.28 -2.15
CA GLY A 461 -10.34 -17.15 -0.70
C GLY A 461 -9.03 -17.44 0.07
N PRO A 462 -8.98 -17.05 1.36
CA PRO A 462 -7.73 -16.85 2.11
C PRO A 462 -7.03 -18.17 2.50
N GLY A 463 -6.36 -18.79 1.52
CA GLY A 463 -5.66 -20.07 1.66
C GLY A 463 -4.90 -20.53 0.42
N SER A 464 -5.27 -20.07 -0.78
CA SER A 464 -4.32 -20.03 -1.90
C SER A 464 -3.34 -18.88 -1.71
N SER A 465 -2.10 -19.01 -2.19
CA SER A 465 -1.06 -18.00 -2.03
C SER A 465 -1.22 -16.81 -2.98
N MET A 466 -2.33 -16.06 -2.81
CA MET A 466 -2.32 -14.61 -3.01
C MET A 466 -1.16 -14.06 -2.18
N PRO A 467 -0.14 -13.42 -2.78
CA PRO A 467 0.71 -12.53 -2.01
C PRO A 467 -0.19 -11.35 -1.61
N ARG A 468 -0.62 -11.31 -0.34
CA ARG A 468 -0.74 -9.99 0.29
C ARG A 468 0.65 -9.40 0.19
N THR A 469 0.87 -8.50 -0.77
CA THR A 469 2.14 -7.82 -0.89
C THR A 469 2.39 -7.14 0.45
N ALA A 470 3.48 -7.53 1.11
CA ALA A 470 4.10 -6.71 2.13
C ALA A 470 4.89 -5.56 1.47
N SER A 471 4.29 -4.95 0.44
CA SER A 471 4.34 -3.50 0.26
C SER A 471 3.86 -2.93 1.60
N THR A 472 4.80 -2.66 2.50
CA THR A 472 4.50 -2.17 3.84
C THR A 472 3.61 -0.95 3.65
N PRO A 473 2.38 -0.90 4.20
CA PRO A 473 1.53 0.27 4.01
C PRO A 473 2.33 1.51 4.38
N PRO A 474 2.30 2.61 3.60
CA PRO A 474 2.74 3.89 4.14
C PRO A 474 1.99 4.09 5.48
N PRO A 475 2.65 4.62 6.50
CA PRO A 475 2.19 4.53 7.87
C PRO A 475 0.72 4.91 8.06
N GLU A 476 0.01 4.06 8.82
CA GLU A 476 -1.23 4.48 9.48
C GLU A 476 -0.91 5.70 10.33
N ARG A 477 -1.57 6.80 9.95
CA ARG A 477 -1.22 8.15 10.36
C ARG A 477 -1.77 8.48 11.74
N SER A 478 -0.96 9.15 12.56
CA SER A 478 -1.49 10.08 13.57
C SER A 478 -1.51 11.49 12.98
N ARG A 479 -2.28 11.65 11.89
CA ARG A 479 -2.27 12.80 11.00
C ARG A 479 -3.52 12.81 10.14
N THR A 480 -4.05 14.00 9.88
CA THR A 480 -5.23 14.15 9.03
C THR A 480 -5.00 13.54 7.63
N GLU A 481 -5.87 12.61 7.24
CA GLU A 481 -5.92 11.95 5.93
C GLU A 481 -6.92 12.66 5.02
N LEU A 482 -6.72 12.63 3.70
CA LEU A 482 -7.63 13.24 2.73
C LEU A 482 -8.83 12.31 2.54
N ASP A 483 -9.82 12.46 3.41
CA ASP A 483 -11.05 11.65 3.46
C ASP A 483 -11.92 11.82 2.20
N SER A 484 -12.09 13.07 1.74
CA SER A 484 -12.99 13.34 0.62
C SER A 484 -12.64 14.64 -0.12
N THR A 485 -13.15 14.77 -1.34
CA THR A 485 -12.97 15.98 -2.17
C THR A 485 -14.29 16.37 -2.82
N GLY A 486 -14.56 17.67 -2.86
CA GLY A 486 -15.70 18.26 -3.56
C GLY A 486 -15.36 19.62 -4.12
N SER A 487 -16.38 20.38 -4.52
CA SER A 487 -16.24 21.70 -5.13
C SER A 487 -16.85 22.79 -4.24
N GLY A 488 -16.44 24.03 -4.47
CA GLY A 488 -17.03 25.21 -3.86
C GLY A 488 -16.79 26.44 -4.73
N PHE A 489 -17.39 27.58 -4.39
CA PHE A 489 -17.12 28.82 -5.11
C PHE A 489 -17.14 30.06 -4.22
N PHE A 490 -16.26 31.01 -4.54
CA PHE A 490 -16.18 32.28 -3.84
C PHE A 490 -17.36 33.19 -4.13
N ILE A 491 -18.07 33.61 -3.09
CA ILE A 491 -19.20 34.55 -3.16
C ILE A 491 -18.82 35.98 -2.77
N SER A 492 -17.60 36.18 -2.25
CA SER A 492 -17.08 37.49 -1.83
C SER A 492 -15.56 37.59 -1.97
N MET A 493 -15.06 38.79 -2.30
CA MET A 493 -13.63 39.12 -2.30
C MET A 493 -12.99 38.99 -0.90
N SER A 494 -13.80 38.95 0.16
CA SER A 494 -13.32 38.68 1.53
C SER A 494 -13.05 37.20 1.81
N GLY A 495 -13.10 36.31 0.81
CA GLY A 495 -12.77 34.89 0.95
C GLY A 495 -13.91 34.03 1.52
N LEU A 496 -15.17 34.41 1.32
CA LEU A 496 -16.31 33.55 1.65
C LEU A 496 -16.58 32.58 0.49
N VAL A 497 -16.70 31.29 0.78
CA VAL A 497 -16.93 30.20 -0.18
C VAL A 497 -18.21 29.46 0.15
N LEU A 498 -19.08 29.23 -0.83
CA LEU A 498 -20.25 28.37 -0.70
C LEU A 498 -19.92 26.97 -1.26
N THR A 499 -20.41 25.92 -0.60
CA THR A 499 -20.29 24.51 -0.99
C THR A 499 -21.47 23.71 -0.40
N ASN A 500 -21.51 22.38 -0.58
CA ASN A 500 -22.52 21.54 0.06
C ASN A 500 -22.18 21.20 1.52
N HIS A 501 -23.18 20.79 2.29
CA HIS A 501 -22.94 20.29 3.65
C HIS A 501 -22.23 18.94 3.64
N HIS A 502 -22.62 17.98 2.80
CA HIS A 502 -22.00 16.65 2.78
C HIS A 502 -20.50 16.67 2.41
N VAL A 503 -20.06 17.65 1.62
CA VAL A 503 -18.64 17.86 1.24
C VAL A 503 -17.75 18.26 2.43
N VAL A 504 -18.34 18.86 3.48
CA VAL A 504 -17.56 19.43 4.61
C VAL A 504 -18.01 18.98 6.00
N GLY A 505 -19.15 18.31 6.13
CA GLY A 505 -19.85 18.11 7.39
C GLY A 505 -19.18 17.17 8.40
N THR A 506 -18.10 16.49 8.02
CA THR A 506 -17.37 15.54 8.89
C THR A 506 -15.85 15.77 8.93
N CYS A 507 -15.35 16.86 8.35
CA CYS A 507 -13.90 17.13 8.28
C CYS A 507 -13.34 17.66 9.60
N ALA A 508 -12.12 17.24 9.94
CA ALA A 508 -11.30 17.87 10.98
C ALA A 508 -10.54 19.10 10.44
N ASP A 509 -10.04 19.01 9.21
CA ASP A 509 -9.26 20.04 8.50
C ASP A 509 -9.87 20.31 7.12
N LEU A 510 -9.90 21.57 6.67
CA LEU A 510 -10.34 21.96 5.33
C LEU A 510 -9.25 22.74 4.59
N LYS A 511 -8.97 22.35 3.34
CA LYS A 511 -8.02 23.02 2.45
C LYS A 511 -8.68 23.35 1.12
N LEU A 512 -8.28 24.45 0.50
CA LEU A 512 -8.85 24.95 -0.76
C LEU A 512 -7.77 25.08 -1.83
N ARG A 513 -8.14 24.78 -3.08
CA ARG A 513 -7.27 24.95 -4.26
C ARG A 513 -8.01 25.67 -5.39
N LEU A 514 -7.29 26.50 -6.14
CA LEU A 514 -7.78 27.15 -7.36
C LEU A 514 -6.94 26.64 -8.54
N GLY A 515 -7.51 25.74 -9.33
CA GLY A 515 -6.73 24.92 -10.27
C GLY A 515 -5.62 24.15 -9.54
N ARG A 516 -4.39 24.27 -10.05
CA ARG A 516 -3.19 23.66 -9.43
C ARG A 516 -2.75 24.35 -8.14
N GLU A 517 -3.10 25.62 -7.91
CA GLU A 517 -2.59 26.42 -6.79
C GLU A 517 -3.32 26.10 -5.47
N ALA A 518 -2.57 25.82 -4.40
CA ALA A 518 -3.12 25.63 -3.07
C ALA A 518 -3.28 27.01 -2.41
N ILE A 519 -4.52 27.52 -2.35
CA ILE A 519 -4.80 28.89 -1.91
C ILE A 519 -4.94 29.03 -0.38
N GLY A 520 -4.95 27.92 0.37
CA GLY A 520 -4.84 27.92 1.83
C GLY A 520 -5.84 27.01 2.53
N SER A 521 -6.02 27.23 3.84
CA SER A 521 -7.04 26.53 4.64
C SER A 521 -8.38 27.26 4.62
N ALA A 522 -9.42 26.59 5.10
CA ALA A 522 -10.72 27.21 5.36
C ALA A 522 -11.29 26.76 6.71
N THR A 523 -12.21 27.56 7.25
CA THR A 523 -13.03 27.18 8.41
C THR A 523 -14.52 27.20 8.05
N ILE A 524 -15.30 26.33 8.67
CA ILE A 524 -16.76 26.34 8.52
C ILE A 524 -17.31 27.55 9.30
N VAL A 525 -18.06 28.41 8.60
CA VAL A 525 -18.75 29.58 9.18
C VAL A 525 -20.17 29.19 9.61
N ALA A 526 -20.85 28.42 8.78
CA ALA A 526 -22.22 27.95 9.02
C ALA A 526 -22.54 26.74 8.12
N THR A 527 -23.53 25.95 8.54
CA THR A 527 -24.10 24.84 7.76
C THR A 527 -25.62 24.88 7.81
N ASP A 528 -26.28 24.46 6.74
CA ASP A 528 -27.69 24.10 6.71
C ASP A 528 -27.80 22.64 6.20
N PRO A 529 -27.75 21.64 7.09
CA PRO A 529 -27.81 20.23 6.71
C PRO A 529 -29.14 19.83 6.04
N ALA A 530 -30.22 20.57 6.30
CA ALA A 530 -31.55 20.27 5.75
C ALA A 530 -31.66 20.63 4.25
N HIS A 531 -30.88 21.62 3.81
CA HIS A 531 -30.80 22.04 2.40
C HIS A 531 -29.44 21.72 1.76
N ASP A 532 -28.62 20.89 2.43
CA ASP A 532 -27.28 20.47 2.00
C ASP A 532 -26.35 21.64 1.61
N LEU A 533 -26.30 22.70 2.42
CA LEU A 533 -25.44 23.88 2.20
C LEU A 533 -24.41 24.06 3.32
N ALA A 534 -23.22 24.56 2.96
CA ALA A 534 -22.24 25.05 3.91
C ALA A 534 -21.54 26.31 3.41
N LEU A 535 -21.27 27.23 4.34
CA LEU A 535 -20.50 28.44 4.11
C LEU A 535 -19.13 28.28 4.78
N LEU A 536 -18.06 28.48 4.03
CA LEU A 536 -16.69 28.47 4.50
C LEU A 536 -16.07 29.87 4.45
N LYS A 537 -15.04 30.07 5.27
CA LYS A 537 -14.13 31.22 5.25
C LYS A 537 -12.73 30.73 4.89
N ALA A 538 -12.26 31.08 3.70
CA ALA A 538 -10.89 30.85 3.27
C ALA A 538 -9.91 31.77 4.03
N SER A 539 -8.66 31.32 4.18
CA SER A 539 -7.55 32.14 4.69
C SER A 539 -7.13 33.27 3.73
N SER A 540 -7.47 33.15 2.45
CA SER A 540 -6.94 33.98 1.36
C SER A 540 -8.06 34.61 0.52
N ALA A 541 -7.78 35.77 -0.07
CA ALA A 541 -8.70 36.45 -0.97
C ALA A 541 -8.66 35.82 -2.38
N PRO A 542 -9.80 35.70 -3.08
CA PRO A 542 -9.84 35.15 -4.43
C PRO A 542 -9.55 36.20 -5.51
N PRO A 543 -9.13 35.80 -6.72
CA PRO A 543 -8.93 36.73 -7.83
C PRO A 543 -10.26 37.22 -8.44
N SER A 544 -11.37 36.52 -8.18
CA SER A 544 -12.73 36.96 -8.56
C SER A 544 -13.78 36.34 -7.63
N ARG A 545 -15.06 36.70 -7.82
CA ARG A 545 -16.19 36.10 -7.10
C ARG A 545 -17.35 35.83 -8.05
N ALA A 546 -18.15 34.84 -7.72
CA ALA A 546 -19.42 34.58 -8.36
C ALA A 546 -20.41 35.74 -8.14
N ILE A 547 -21.36 35.89 -9.07
CA ILE A 547 -22.48 36.81 -9.00
C ILE A 547 -23.76 35.98 -9.13
N PHE A 548 -24.71 36.16 -8.22
CA PHE A 548 -26.00 35.46 -8.25
C PHE A 548 -26.95 36.12 -9.25
N ARG A 549 -27.83 35.31 -9.84
CA ARG A 549 -28.89 35.81 -10.72
C ARG A 549 -29.91 36.61 -9.90
N MET A 550 -30.21 37.82 -10.35
CA MET A 550 -31.31 38.62 -9.82
C MET A 550 -32.65 38.24 -10.49
N GLY A 551 -33.77 38.64 -9.89
CA GLY A 551 -35.10 38.38 -10.47
C GLY A 551 -35.61 36.95 -10.28
N LYS A 552 -36.01 36.28 -11.37
CA LYS A 552 -36.72 34.99 -11.34
C LYS A 552 -35.81 33.81 -11.68
N ASP A 553 -36.11 32.67 -11.04
CA ASP A 553 -35.55 31.35 -11.35
C ASP A 553 -35.54 31.06 -12.87
N VAL A 554 -34.58 30.23 -13.26
CA VAL A 554 -34.55 29.56 -14.57
C VAL A 554 -35.72 28.60 -14.74
N ARG A 555 -36.05 28.29 -15.99
CA ARG A 555 -37.20 27.46 -16.42
C ARG A 555 -36.72 26.12 -16.98
N PRO A 556 -37.58 25.08 -17.02
CA PRO A 556 -37.26 23.86 -17.75
C PRO A 556 -36.99 24.18 -19.23
N GLY A 557 -35.87 23.70 -19.75
CA GLY A 557 -35.35 24.04 -21.08
C GLY A 557 -34.35 25.20 -21.13
N ASP A 558 -34.14 25.97 -20.05
CA ASP A 558 -33.09 27.00 -20.01
C ASP A 558 -31.70 26.32 -19.97
N ASP A 559 -30.78 26.79 -20.83
CA ASP A 559 -29.37 26.40 -20.87
C ASP A 559 -28.64 26.77 -19.57
N VAL A 560 -27.83 25.83 -19.05
CA VAL A 560 -26.98 26.00 -17.87
C VAL A 560 -25.59 25.41 -18.03
N VAL A 561 -24.64 25.96 -17.27
CA VAL A 561 -23.24 25.50 -17.19
C VAL A 561 -22.94 25.12 -15.74
N ALA A 562 -22.55 23.87 -15.50
CA ALA A 562 -22.05 23.41 -14.21
C ALA A 562 -20.51 23.45 -14.22
N VAL A 563 -19.91 23.90 -13.12
CA VAL A 563 -18.45 23.99 -12.98
C VAL A 563 -18.02 23.36 -11.66
N GLY A 564 -17.02 22.49 -11.67
CA GLY A 564 -16.58 21.76 -10.48
C GLY A 564 -15.42 20.81 -10.79
N TYR A 565 -14.69 20.38 -9.77
CA TYR A 565 -13.51 19.53 -9.92
C TYR A 565 -13.88 18.04 -9.89
N PRO A 566 -13.20 17.19 -10.68
CA PRO A 566 -13.34 15.74 -10.54
C PRO A 566 -12.84 15.27 -9.16
N LEU A 567 -13.22 14.05 -8.76
CA LEU A 567 -12.60 13.39 -7.60
C LEU A 567 -11.09 13.21 -7.82
N ARG A 568 -10.30 13.45 -6.77
CA ARG A 568 -8.84 13.36 -6.85
C ARG A 568 -8.39 11.92 -7.11
N GLY A 569 -7.83 11.70 -8.29
CA GLY A 569 -7.39 10.40 -8.79
C GLY A 569 -7.53 10.25 -10.30
N LEU A 570 -8.46 11.00 -10.92
CA LEU A 570 -8.74 10.93 -12.36
C LEU A 570 -8.35 12.22 -13.10
N LEU A 571 -7.28 12.11 -13.90
CA LEU A 571 -7.01 12.82 -15.17
C LEU A 571 -6.99 14.37 -15.24
N SER A 572 -7.43 15.13 -14.24
CA SER A 572 -7.38 16.61 -14.30
C SER A 572 -7.13 17.28 -12.96
N SER A 573 -6.30 18.33 -13.00
CA SER A 573 -6.04 19.28 -11.92
C SER A 573 -6.87 20.58 -12.01
N GLU A 574 -7.87 20.61 -12.90
CA GLU A 574 -8.67 21.78 -13.24
C GLU A 574 -10.16 21.51 -13.07
N ALA A 575 -10.94 22.56 -12.79
CA ALA A 575 -12.39 22.44 -12.75
C ALA A 575 -12.92 22.03 -14.13
N ASN A 576 -13.65 20.93 -14.17
CA ASN A 576 -14.47 20.54 -15.31
C ASN A 576 -15.56 21.60 -15.54
N VAL A 577 -15.96 21.77 -16.80
CA VAL A 577 -17.01 22.69 -17.25
C VAL A 577 -17.95 21.87 -18.11
N THR A 578 -19.18 21.65 -17.63
CA THR A 578 -20.15 20.82 -18.33
C THR A 578 -21.44 21.58 -18.60
N THR A 579 -22.02 21.34 -19.78
CA THR A 579 -23.21 22.04 -20.27
C THR A 579 -24.43 21.13 -20.23
N GLY A 580 -25.59 21.72 -19.96
CA GLY A 580 -26.87 21.06 -20.12
C GLY A 580 -28.01 22.05 -20.02
N THR A 581 -29.17 21.56 -19.63
CA THR A 581 -30.39 22.34 -19.43
C THR A 581 -31.00 22.05 -18.07
N ILE A 582 -31.85 22.94 -17.58
CA ILE A 582 -32.79 22.61 -16.51
C ILE A 582 -33.81 21.61 -17.07
N SER A 583 -33.87 20.41 -16.50
CA SER A 583 -34.83 19.36 -16.86
C SER A 583 -36.16 19.55 -16.14
N ALA A 584 -36.13 19.97 -14.86
CA ALA A 584 -37.33 20.27 -14.07
C ALA A 584 -37.05 21.29 -12.96
N ASN A 585 -38.08 22.04 -12.58
CA ASN A 585 -38.04 23.06 -11.52
C ASN A 585 -38.34 22.51 -10.11
N ALA A 586 -38.19 21.20 -9.92
CA ALA A 586 -38.27 20.51 -8.64
C ALA A 586 -37.28 19.33 -8.64
N GLY A 587 -36.83 18.91 -7.45
CA GLY A 587 -35.90 17.80 -7.25
C GLY A 587 -36.54 16.42 -7.29
N LEU A 588 -35.94 15.50 -6.54
CA LEU A 588 -36.53 14.19 -6.23
C LEU A 588 -37.79 14.39 -5.36
N ARG A 589 -38.85 13.61 -5.59
CA ARG A 589 -40.15 13.72 -4.89
C ARG A 589 -40.76 15.14 -4.90
N ASP A 590 -40.61 15.84 -6.03
CA ASP A 590 -41.11 17.20 -6.25
C ASP A 590 -40.56 18.25 -5.25
N ASP A 591 -39.37 18.03 -4.66
CA ASP A 591 -38.77 18.98 -3.72
C ASP A 591 -38.57 20.37 -4.36
N PRO A 592 -39.26 21.43 -3.88
CA PRO A 592 -39.22 22.75 -4.50
C PRO A 592 -37.87 23.46 -4.32
N ASN A 593 -36.96 22.94 -3.51
CA ASN A 593 -35.65 23.54 -3.21
C ASN A 593 -34.56 23.22 -4.26
N TYR A 594 -34.84 22.31 -5.20
CA TYR A 594 -33.86 21.83 -6.19
C TYR A 594 -34.35 22.00 -7.65
N PHE A 595 -33.39 22.06 -8.57
CA PHE A 595 -33.58 21.75 -9.99
C PHE A 595 -33.14 20.32 -10.27
N GLN A 596 -33.78 19.67 -11.24
CA GLN A 596 -33.18 18.59 -12.02
C GLN A 596 -32.44 19.19 -13.21
N ILE A 597 -31.24 18.71 -13.53
CA ILE A 597 -30.41 19.19 -14.63
C ILE A 597 -29.89 18.04 -15.48
N SER A 598 -29.77 18.28 -16.79
CA SER A 598 -29.19 17.34 -17.76
C SER A 598 -27.68 17.50 -17.95
N ALA A 599 -27.06 18.51 -17.32
CA ALA A 599 -25.61 18.68 -17.35
C ALA A 599 -24.93 17.49 -16.65
N PRO A 600 -23.96 16.81 -17.29
CA PRO A 600 -23.25 15.71 -16.66
C PRO A 600 -22.32 16.25 -15.56
N VAL A 601 -22.51 15.82 -14.32
CA VAL A 601 -21.64 16.19 -13.19
C VAL A 601 -21.13 14.93 -12.50
N GLN A 602 -19.84 14.93 -12.14
CA GLN A 602 -19.23 13.86 -11.36
C GLN A 602 -19.37 14.15 -9.86
N PRO A 603 -19.22 13.15 -8.96
CA PRO A 603 -19.38 13.36 -7.52
C PRO A 603 -18.52 14.49 -6.94
N GLY A 604 -17.29 14.71 -7.45
CA GLY A 604 -16.43 15.82 -7.03
C GLY A 604 -16.96 17.22 -7.39
N ASN A 605 -17.85 17.33 -8.39
CA ASN A 605 -18.46 18.60 -8.80
C ASN A 605 -19.48 19.13 -7.76
N SER A 606 -19.88 18.31 -6.80
CA SER A 606 -20.80 18.67 -5.71
C SER A 606 -20.29 19.90 -4.95
N GLY A 607 -21.14 20.90 -4.76
CA GLY A 607 -20.84 22.19 -4.16
C GLY A 607 -20.35 23.25 -5.17
N GLY A 608 -20.11 22.87 -6.43
CA GLY A 608 -19.77 23.78 -7.52
C GLY A 608 -20.96 24.64 -7.97
N PRO A 609 -20.72 25.79 -8.63
CA PRO A 609 -21.79 26.67 -9.11
C PRO A 609 -22.49 26.07 -10.34
N LEU A 610 -23.83 26.16 -10.34
CA LEU A 610 -24.64 26.06 -11.54
C LEU A 610 -24.95 27.47 -12.04
N LEU A 611 -24.62 27.73 -13.30
CA LEU A 611 -24.62 29.06 -13.91
C LEU A 611 -25.60 29.15 -15.08
N ASP A 612 -26.24 30.30 -15.27
CA ASP A 612 -26.91 30.60 -16.54
C ASP A 612 -25.93 31.07 -17.63
N ARG A 613 -26.44 31.23 -18.86
CA ARG A 613 -25.65 31.72 -20.00
C ARG A 613 -25.20 33.18 -19.90
N GLY A 614 -25.63 33.93 -18.89
CA GLY A 614 -25.04 35.22 -18.53
C GLY A 614 -23.85 35.11 -17.56
N GLY A 615 -23.57 33.92 -17.04
CA GLY A 615 -22.53 33.66 -16.04
C GLY A 615 -22.98 33.87 -14.59
N HIS A 616 -24.29 33.90 -14.31
CA HIS A 616 -24.84 34.14 -12.97
C HIS A 616 -25.20 32.84 -12.28
N VAL A 617 -24.92 32.75 -10.98
CA VAL A 617 -25.29 31.59 -10.15
C VAL A 617 -26.81 31.49 -10.06
N VAL A 618 -27.31 30.39 -10.61
CA VAL A 618 -28.71 29.96 -10.52
C VAL A 618 -28.90 28.79 -9.56
N GLY A 619 -27.83 28.11 -9.17
CA GLY A 619 -27.86 27.07 -8.14
C GLY A 619 -26.48 26.59 -7.68
N VAL A 620 -26.50 25.65 -6.73
CA VAL A 620 -25.32 24.91 -6.26
C VAL A 620 -25.51 23.45 -6.66
N VAL A 621 -24.61 22.89 -7.46
CA VAL A 621 -24.65 21.46 -7.84
C VAL A 621 -24.64 20.63 -6.56
N SER A 622 -25.53 19.64 -6.42
CA SER A 622 -25.47 18.64 -5.35
C SER A 622 -25.57 17.27 -6.00
N ALA A 623 -24.41 16.59 -6.10
CA ALA A 623 -24.27 15.25 -6.65
C ALA A 623 -24.41 14.19 -5.55
N LYS A 624 -25.40 14.38 -4.64
CA LYS A 624 -25.61 13.51 -3.48
C LYS A 624 -26.51 12.33 -3.83
N LEU A 625 -25.99 11.10 -3.70
CA LEU A 625 -26.62 10.07 -2.88
C LEU A 625 -25.72 8.85 -2.63
N ASP A 626 -25.50 8.54 -1.36
CA ASP A 626 -25.39 7.15 -0.93
C ASP A 626 -26.72 6.46 -1.26
N ALA A 627 -26.74 5.62 -2.29
CA ALA A 627 -27.97 4.95 -2.73
C ALA A 627 -28.60 4.11 -1.60
N LEU A 628 -27.80 3.62 -0.65
CA LEU A 628 -28.20 2.70 0.42
C LEU A 628 -29.29 3.26 1.35
N GLU A 629 -29.27 4.54 1.73
CA GLU A 629 -30.31 5.10 2.64
C GLU A 629 -31.65 5.45 1.93
N VAL A 630 -31.71 5.42 0.60
CA VAL A 630 -32.93 5.79 -0.16
C VAL A 630 -33.52 4.62 -0.96
N VAL A 631 -32.67 3.70 -1.45
CA VAL A 631 -33.13 2.47 -2.13
C VAL A 631 -33.89 1.55 -1.17
N ASP A 632 -33.50 1.51 0.11
CA ASP A 632 -34.10 0.66 1.17
C ASP A 632 -35.56 1.04 1.54
N THR A 633 -36.22 1.91 0.77
CA THR A 633 -37.63 2.25 0.97
C THR A 633 -38.46 2.43 -0.32
N TYR A 634 -37.89 2.88 -1.46
CA TYR A 634 -38.71 3.30 -2.61
C TYR A 634 -38.27 2.89 -4.03
N GLY A 635 -37.11 2.25 -4.24
CA GLY A 635 -36.71 1.74 -5.57
C GLY A 635 -36.10 2.78 -6.53
N ASP A 636 -36.04 2.42 -7.82
CA ASP A 636 -35.12 3.00 -8.81
C ASP A 636 -35.29 4.49 -9.11
N ILE A 637 -34.15 5.18 -9.22
CA ILE A 637 -34.01 6.55 -9.75
C ILE A 637 -33.16 6.47 -11.03
N PRO A 638 -33.57 7.11 -12.16
CA PRO A 638 -32.80 7.12 -13.39
C PRO A 638 -31.38 7.70 -13.18
N GLN A 639 -30.36 6.95 -13.60
CA GLN A 639 -28.94 7.24 -13.36
C GLN A 639 -28.38 8.45 -14.14
N ASN A 640 -29.23 9.20 -14.83
CA ASN A 640 -28.88 10.32 -15.71
C ASN A 640 -29.51 11.67 -15.29
N VAL A 641 -30.14 11.74 -14.11
CA VAL A 641 -30.76 12.97 -13.58
C VAL A 641 -29.89 13.53 -12.46
N ASN A 642 -29.22 14.64 -12.73
CA ASN A 642 -28.41 15.36 -11.74
C ASN A 642 -29.23 16.46 -11.06
N PHE A 643 -28.77 16.92 -9.89
CA PHE A 643 -29.50 17.90 -9.07
C PHE A 643 -28.66 19.14 -8.73
N ALA A 644 -29.34 20.26 -8.53
CA ALA A 644 -28.75 21.48 -7.98
C ALA A 644 -29.72 22.18 -7.03
N ILE A 645 -29.25 22.59 -5.86
CA ILE A 645 -29.98 23.43 -4.91
C ILE A 645 -30.21 24.80 -5.56
N LYS A 646 -31.43 25.32 -5.51
CA LYS A 646 -31.78 26.59 -6.17
C LYS A 646 -31.02 27.78 -5.58
N GLY A 647 -30.66 28.73 -6.44
CA GLY A 647 -30.00 29.98 -6.06
C GLY A 647 -30.79 30.79 -5.04
N GLY A 648 -32.13 30.74 -5.08
CA GLY A 648 -32.99 31.34 -4.05
C GLY A 648 -32.85 30.70 -2.67
N VAL A 649 -32.63 29.39 -2.58
CA VAL A 649 -32.41 28.66 -1.30
C VAL A 649 -31.02 28.98 -0.75
N ALA A 650 -30.00 28.99 -1.62
CA ALA A 650 -28.66 29.45 -1.29
C ALA A 650 -28.65 30.91 -0.80
N ALA A 651 -29.36 31.82 -1.48
CA ALA A 651 -29.51 33.21 -1.06
C ALA A 651 -30.28 33.32 0.27
N ALA A 652 -31.31 32.50 0.52
CA ALA A 652 -32.03 32.46 1.80
C ALA A 652 -31.17 31.92 2.96
N PHE A 653 -30.23 31.01 2.70
CA PHE A 653 -29.20 30.62 3.66
C PHE A 653 -28.24 31.78 3.97
N LEU A 654 -27.69 32.44 2.96
CA LEU A 654 -26.78 33.58 3.14
C LEU A 654 -27.46 34.78 3.84
N ASN A 655 -28.70 35.11 3.47
CA ASN A 655 -29.46 36.19 4.09
C ASN A 655 -29.77 35.94 5.57
N ARG A 656 -30.00 34.69 5.99
CA ARG A 656 -30.13 34.31 7.42
C ARG A 656 -28.84 34.56 8.21
N LEU A 657 -27.68 34.53 7.54
CA LEU A 657 -26.36 34.86 8.09
C LEU A 657 -26.00 36.35 7.94
N GLN A 658 -26.95 37.20 7.52
CA GLN A 658 -26.76 38.62 7.20
C GLN A 658 -25.74 38.89 6.07
N ILE A 659 -25.47 37.88 5.23
CA ILE A 659 -24.58 37.98 4.08
C ILE A 659 -25.43 38.19 2.83
N VAL A 660 -25.37 39.40 2.26
CA VAL A 660 -25.97 39.68 0.96
C VAL A 660 -24.97 39.28 -0.14
N PRO A 661 -25.24 38.24 -0.96
CA PRO A 661 -24.38 37.91 -2.08
C PRO A 661 -24.39 39.04 -3.13
N ALA A 662 -23.29 39.18 -3.88
CA ALA A 662 -23.29 40.01 -5.07
C ALA A 662 -24.28 39.41 -6.09
N ALA A 663 -25.22 40.22 -6.59
CA ALA A 663 -26.23 39.79 -7.56
C ALA A 663 -26.40 40.83 -8.69
N ALA A 664 -26.82 40.38 -9.87
CA ALA A 664 -27.07 41.22 -11.02
C ALA A 664 -28.17 40.64 -11.94
N ASP A 665 -28.88 41.52 -12.64
CA ASP A 665 -29.66 41.17 -13.83
C ASP A 665 -28.77 41.34 -15.07
N SER A 666 -28.84 40.41 -16.02
CA SER A 666 -28.18 40.52 -17.32
C SER A 666 -29.00 39.86 -18.42
N THR A 667 -28.99 40.47 -19.60
CA THR A 667 -29.56 39.92 -20.84
C THR A 667 -28.49 39.40 -21.80
N ALA A 668 -27.21 39.47 -21.43
CA ALA A 668 -26.10 38.98 -22.25
C ALA A 668 -26.07 37.44 -22.25
N ILE A 669 -25.97 36.85 -23.44
CA ILE A 669 -25.81 35.40 -23.64
C ILE A 669 -24.37 35.17 -24.12
N LEU A 670 -23.54 34.65 -23.22
CA LEU A 670 -22.14 34.28 -23.46
C LEU A 670 -22.04 32.85 -24.02
N SER A 671 -20.89 32.46 -24.56
CA SER A 671 -20.64 31.04 -24.84
C SER A 671 -20.47 30.25 -23.54
N ALA A 672 -20.72 28.94 -23.57
CA ALA A 672 -20.46 28.09 -22.40
C ALA A 672 -18.98 28.04 -22.02
N ALA A 673 -18.07 28.24 -22.98
CA ALA A 673 -16.64 28.35 -22.73
C ALA A 673 -16.31 29.62 -21.94
N ASP A 674 -16.85 30.79 -22.34
CA ASP A 674 -16.63 32.06 -21.63
C ASP A 674 -17.15 32.00 -20.18
N VAL A 675 -18.33 31.42 -20.00
CA VAL A 675 -18.94 31.21 -18.66
C VAL A 675 -18.05 30.29 -17.81
N GLY A 676 -17.59 29.18 -18.38
CA GLY A 676 -16.70 28.23 -17.70
C GLY A 676 -15.34 28.82 -17.36
N GLU A 677 -14.72 29.57 -18.26
CA GLU A 677 -13.44 30.24 -18.03
C GLU A 677 -13.56 31.34 -16.97
N ALA A 678 -14.64 32.12 -16.99
CA ALA A 678 -14.93 33.08 -15.94
C ALA A 678 -15.11 32.42 -14.57
N ALA A 679 -15.84 31.29 -14.53
CA ALA A 679 -16.12 30.54 -13.31
C ALA A 679 -14.90 29.81 -12.71
N ARG A 680 -13.97 29.32 -13.54
CA ARG A 680 -12.68 28.75 -13.10
C ARG A 680 -11.88 29.71 -12.21
N ARG A 681 -12.06 31.02 -12.36
CA ARG A 681 -11.41 32.06 -11.53
C ARG A 681 -12.04 32.27 -10.15
N TYR A 682 -13.15 31.59 -9.83
CA TYR A 682 -13.76 31.62 -8.50
C TYR A 682 -14.23 30.26 -7.96
N THR A 683 -14.15 29.19 -8.75
CA THR A 683 -14.53 27.83 -8.36
C THR A 683 -13.32 27.07 -7.83
N VAL A 684 -13.41 26.55 -6.61
CA VAL A 684 -12.34 25.88 -5.86
C VAL A 684 -12.59 24.40 -5.66
N LEU A 685 -11.51 23.64 -5.60
CA LEU A 685 -11.49 22.28 -5.06
C LEU A 685 -11.45 22.40 -3.54
N VAL A 686 -12.40 21.75 -2.88
CA VAL A 686 -12.52 21.62 -1.43
C VAL A 686 -11.95 20.26 -1.05
N GLU A 687 -10.84 20.25 -0.31
CA GLU A 687 -10.23 19.05 0.25
C GLU A 687 -10.66 18.90 1.73
N CYS A 688 -11.38 17.81 2.03
CA CYS A 688 -11.82 17.43 3.38
C CYS A 688 -10.83 16.45 4.00
N TRP A 689 -10.27 16.80 5.15
CA TRP A 689 -9.30 15.95 5.84
C TRP A 689 -9.80 15.54 7.24
N LYS A 690 -9.50 14.32 7.69
CA LYS A 690 -9.92 13.72 8.97
C LYS A 690 -8.74 13.14 9.74
#